data_AF-A0A8T3CDW3-F1
#
_entry.id   AF-A0A8T3CDW3-F1
#
_cell.length_a   1.000
_cell.length_b   1.000
_cell.length_c   1.000
_cell.angle_alpha   90.00
_cell.angle_beta   90.00
_cell.angle_gamma   90.00
#
_symmetry.space_group_name_H-M   'P 1'
#
loop_
_entity.id
_entity.type
_entity.pdbx_description
1 polymer ?
#
loop_
_entity_poly.entity_id
_entity_poly.type
_entity_poly.pdbx_seq_one_letter_code
_entity_poly.pdbx_strand_id
1 'polypeptide(L)'
;MVPSLCNAMCSLNTLKLKDSRIVKQAEVTSKGRNEFVQEIVFERLTPGSVIAFRVSLDPKAQELVGVLRNHLIQFSPHYKSGSLPDSEAPAILKKSLTSIMSRLTLADMNVLLFRCDTEEQEDGGGCYSIPSWMPLKYGGLQGFMSVMAEIRAKNDLGHPFCDNLRQGDWMIDYVSNRLVSRLGALGEVGEWFKAIFGYLKHIPRYLIPCYFDAILVGAYTTALDAVFKEMSSFVQNGSTFVKHLALGSVQMCAVGREPALPPLSPELDDVPYRLNESTRKKEQCCVSLAAGLPHFSSGIFRCWGRDTFIALRGLMLITGRHIEARNIILAFAGTMRHGLIPNLLGQGSSARFNCRDAVWWWLQCIQDYCTLVPNGTDILICPVSRMYPADYAKPQPPGVLDQPLYEVIQEAMQRHAEGIDFTERNAGPQIDRNMQEEGFNVAVNVDPDTGFVSGGNGFNCGTWMDKMGESEKAGNKGVPATPRDGAAVEIVGLSKSAVRWLMELYEDGVFPFAAVTVLRGGKEVSWSYEDWNNLIQKNFERKFYVSHDPKDPNEKRPDLVHKRGIYKDSYGASSPWCDYQLRPNFTIAMVVAPELFTTKRAWEALEIAEKKLLGPLGMKTLDPDDMVYCGVYDNALDNDNYNIAKGFNYHQGPEWLWPVGYFLRAKIHFAKMLGPETYEKTVFLVKNVLSRHYVHLERSSWKGLPELTNENGQYCPFSCESQAWSIATILEVLHDL
;
A
#
# COMPACT_ATOMS: atom_id res chain seq x y z
N MET A 1 15.18 -74.31 -43.83
CA MET A 1 16.62 -74.07 -43.60
C MET A 1 16.74 -72.81 -42.74
N VAL A 2 17.25 -72.76 -41.53
CA VAL A 2 17.69 -73.73 -40.52
C VAL A 2 17.34 -73.05 -39.18
N PRO A 3 16.70 -73.75 -38.24
CA PRO A 3 16.38 -73.26 -36.90
C PRO A 3 17.58 -73.42 -35.97
N SER A 4 17.84 -72.47 -35.08
CA SER A 4 18.59 -72.75 -33.84
C SER A 4 18.50 -71.58 -32.87
N LEU A 5 18.27 -71.92 -31.60
CA LEU A 5 18.34 -71.08 -30.38
C LEU A 5 17.02 -70.47 -29.87
N CYS A 6 15.97 -71.31 -29.84
CA CYS A 6 15.24 -71.47 -28.59
C CYS A 6 16.17 -72.23 -27.63
N ASN A 7 16.88 -71.52 -26.75
CA ASN A 7 17.38 -71.97 -25.43
C ASN A 7 18.41 -70.98 -24.90
N ALA A 8 17.92 -69.90 -24.31
CA ALA A 8 18.64 -69.24 -23.23
C ALA A 8 17.59 -68.85 -22.19
N MET A 9 17.57 -69.63 -21.11
CA MET A 9 16.74 -69.44 -19.94
C MET A 9 16.66 -67.95 -19.55
N CYS A 10 15.47 -67.36 -19.66
CA CYS A 10 15.08 -66.28 -18.75
C CYS A 10 14.89 -66.90 -17.36
N SER A 11 16.00 -67.25 -16.70
CA SER A 11 15.99 -67.36 -15.26
C SER A 11 15.89 -65.94 -14.73
N LEU A 12 14.68 -65.50 -14.40
CA LEU A 12 14.45 -64.43 -13.43
C LEU A 12 14.89 -64.96 -12.06
N ASN A 13 16.19 -65.24 -11.92
CA ASN A 13 16.80 -65.45 -10.63
C ASN A 13 16.86 -64.08 -9.99
N THR A 14 16.09 -63.88 -8.92
CA THR A 14 16.25 -62.77 -7.98
C THR A 14 17.62 -62.91 -7.31
N LEU A 15 18.68 -62.61 -8.04
CA LEU A 15 20.05 -62.62 -7.58
C LEU A 15 20.22 -61.49 -6.57
N LYS A 16 20.62 -61.83 -5.34
CA LYS A 16 21.06 -60.81 -4.39
C LYS A 16 22.36 -60.21 -4.93
N LEU A 17 22.54 -58.89 -4.82
CA LEU A 17 23.70 -58.13 -5.35
C LEU A 17 25.06 -58.78 -5.01
N LYS A 18 25.19 -59.34 -3.81
CA LYS A 18 26.38 -60.07 -3.33
C LYS A 18 26.75 -61.34 -4.12
N ASP A 19 25.79 -61.91 -4.85
CA ASP A 19 25.93 -63.16 -5.61
C ASP A 19 26.10 -62.89 -7.12
N SER A 20 26.16 -61.62 -7.53
CA SER A 20 26.28 -61.20 -8.93
C SER A 20 27.73 -61.29 -9.44
N ARG A 21 27.91 -61.86 -10.64
CA ARG A 21 29.20 -61.85 -11.38
C ARG A 21 29.33 -60.67 -12.35
N ILE A 22 28.27 -59.85 -12.47
CA ILE A 22 28.16 -58.73 -13.42
C ILE A 22 28.30 -57.40 -12.68
N VAL A 23 27.90 -57.39 -11.41
CA VAL A 23 27.74 -56.20 -10.58
C VAL A 23 28.48 -56.41 -9.28
N LYS A 24 29.35 -55.48 -8.90
CA LYS A 24 30.04 -55.47 -7.61
C LYS A 24 29.54 -54.30 -6.77
N GLN A 25 29.29 -54.56 -5.49
CA GLN A 25 28.98 -53.53 -4.51
C GLN A 25 30.27 -52.80 -4.13
N ALA A 26 30.30 -51.48 -4.32
CA ALA A 26 31.35 -50.63 -3.78
C ALA A 26 31.02 -50.20 -2.33
N GLU A 27 31.98 -49.59 -1.65
CA GLU A 27 31.78 -49.10 -0.28
C GLU A 27 30.66 -48.06 -0.24
N VAL A 28 29.86 -48.09 0.83
CA VAL A 28 28.80 -47.10 1.03
C VAL A 28 29.45 -45.80 1.46
N THR A 29 29.42 -44.79 0.60
CA THR A 29 29.85 -43.44 0.95
C THR A 29 28.66 -42.62 1.42
N SER A 30 28.70 -42.12 2.66
CA SER A 30 27.78 -41.09 3.12
C SER A 30 28.34 -39.73 2.73
N LYS A 31 27.58 -38.94 1.95
CA LYS A 31 27.95 -37.55 1.58
C LYS A 31 27.30 -36.48 2.46
N GLY A 32 26.57 -36.88 3.50
CA GLY A 32 25.91 -35.97 4.44
C GLY A 32 24.95 -36.69 5.37
N ARG A 33 24.28 -35.92 6.27
CA ARG A 33 23.42 -36.48 7.34
C ARG A 33 22.33 -37.44 6.85
N ASN A 34 21.83 -37.27 5.62
CA ASN A 34 20.75 -38.07 5.03
C ASN A 34 21.00 -38.51 3.57
N GLU A 35 22.26 -38.51 3.11
CA GLU A 35 22.62 -39.00 1.77
C GLU A 35 23.36 -40.33 1.86
N PHE A 36 22.63 -41.41 1.62
CA PHE A 36 23.20 -42.74 1.39
C PHE A 36 23.44 -42.92 -0.11
N VAL A 37 24.71 -42.88 -0.52
CA VAL A 37 25.09 -43.23 -1.89
C VAL A 37 25.63 -44.65 -1.86
N GLN A 38 24.86 -45.58 -2.43
CA GLN A 38 25.33 -46.93 -2.68
C GLN A 38 25.87 -47.00 -4.10
N GLU A 39 27.19 -47.02 -4.22
CA GLU A 39 27.85 -47.13 -5.51
C GLU A 39 27.84 -48.59 -5.99
N ILE A 40 27.48 -48.77 -7.25
CA ILE A 40 27.37 -50.06 -7.92
C ILE A 40 28.30 -50.04 -9.13
N VAL A 41 29.28 -50.93 -9.13
CA VAL A 41 30.29 -51.01 -10.20
C VAL A 41 29.93 -52.17 -11.14
N PHE A 42 29.87 -51.87 -12.44
CA PHE A 42 29.58 -52.84 -13.48
C PHE A 42 30.89 -53.35 -14.09
N GLU A 43 31.24 -54.63 -13.87
CA GLU A 43 32.51 -55.17 -14.34
C GLU A 43 32.40 -55.87 -15.71
N ARG A 44 31.26 -56.52 -15.99
CA ARG A 44 31.07 -57.37 -17.18
C ARG A 44 29.76 -57.10 -17.90
N LEU A 45 29.42 -55.82 -18.10
CA LEU A 45 28.22 -55.40 -18.82
C LEU A 45 28.52 -55.22 -20.30
N THR A 46 28.11 -56.17 -21.14
CA THR A 46 28.33 -56.09 -22.60
C THR A 46 27.31 -55.16 -23.27
N PRO A 47 27.66 -54.50 -24.40
CA PRO A 47 26.69 -53.72 -25.18
C PRO A 47 25.43 -54.54 -25.49
N GLY A 48 24.25 -53.97 -25.26
CA GLY A 48 22.95 -54.65 -25.44
C GLY A 48 22.42 -55.40 -24.20
N SER A 49 23.14 -55.39 -23.08
CA SER A 49 22.66 -55.93 -21.80
C SER A 49 21.69 -54.97 -21.11
N VAL A 50 20.65 -55.50 -20.44
CA VAL A 50 19.72 -54.72 -19.62
C VAL A 50 19.84 -55.15 -18.16
N ILE A 51 19.91 -54.18 -17.25
CA ILE A 51 19.79 -54.39 -15.81
C ILE A 51 18.60 -53.57 -15.32
N ALA A 52 17.71 -54.19 -14.55
CA ALA A 52 16.60 -53.54 -13.90
C ALA A 52 16.82 -53.54 -12.38
N PHE A 53 16.84 -52.36 -11.77
CA PHE A 53 16.87 -52.22 -10.32
C PHE A 53 15.47 -51.88 -9.82
N ARG A 54 15.03 -52.54 -8.74
CA ARG A 54 13.93 -52.04 -7.92
C ARG A 54 14.53 -51.13 -6.87
N VAL A 55 14.30 -49.84 -7.00
CA VAL A 55 14.77 -48.83 -6.05
C VAL A 55 13.60 -48.38 -5.18
N SER A 56 13.83 -48.27 -3.89
CA SER A 56 12.88 -47.68 -2.94
C SER A 56 13.63 -46.72 -2.03
N LEU A 57 12.91 -45.75 -1.45
CA LEU A 57 13.42 -44.96 -0.35
C LEU A 57 13.85 -45.88 0.81
N ASP A 58 14.81 -45.44 1.63
CA ASP A 58 15.09 -46.09 2.90
C ASP A 58 13.80 -46.19 3.73
N PRO A 59 13.54 -47.31 4.45
CA PRO A 59 12.35 -47.46 5.29
C PRO A 59 12.06 -46.27 6.23
N LYS A 60 13.08 -45.67 6.84
CA LYS A 60 12.93 -44.50 7.71
C LYS A 60 12.51 -43.27 6.91
N ALA A 61 13.11 -43.04 5.74
CA ALA A 61 12.66 -42.00 4.82
C ALA A 61 11.22 -42.22 4.33
N GLN A 62 10.80 -43.46 4.06
CA GLN A 62 9.41 -43.78 3.70
C GLN A 62 8.44 -43.43 4.84
N GLU A 63 8.81 -43.80 6.07
CA GLU A 63 8.03 -43.50 7.27
C GLU A 63 7.85 -41.99 7.46
N LEU A 64 8.96 -41.24 7.45
CA LEU A 64 8.95 -39.78 7.61
C LEU A 64 8.17 -39.07 6.50
N VAL A 65 8.32 -39.51 5.25
CA VAL A 65 7.51 -38.99 4.13
C VAL A 65 6.04 -39.31 4.33
N GLY A 66 5.70 -40.52 4.80
CA GLY A 66 4.33 -40.91 5.10
C GLY A 66 3.70 -40.07 6.21
N VAL A 67 4.44 -39.84 7.30
CA VAL A 67 4.02 -38.98 8.42
C VAL A 67 3.85 -37.52 7.96
N LEU A 68 4.80 -37.00 7.19
CA LEU A 68 4.71 -35.65 6.64
C LEU A 68 3.47 -35.50 5.76
N ARG A 69 3.21 -36.47 4.88
CA ARG A 69 2.00 -36.51 4.05
C ARG A 69 0.73 -36.56 4.88
N ASN A 70 0.70 -37.28 5.99
CA ASN A 70 -0.46 -37.32 6.89
C ASN A 70 -0.81 -35.94 7.44
N HIS A 71 0.19 -35.16 7.87
CA HIS A 71 -0.03 -33.78 8.34
C HIS A 71 -0.49 -32.84 7.22
N LEU A 72 -0.04 -33.06 5.98
CA LEU A 72 -0.44 -32.26 4.81
C LEU A 72 -1.87 -32.55 4.32
N ILE A 73 -2.54 -33.62 4.79
CA ILE A 73 -3.93 -33.93 4.43
C ILE A 73 -4.87 -32.76 4.73
N GLN A 74 -4.58 -31.99 5.78
CA GLN A 74 -5.37 -30.81 6.15
C GLN A 74 -5.44 -29.74 5.04
N PHE A 75 -4.45 -29.69 4.15
CA PHE A 75 -4.41 -28.75 3.03
C PHE A 75 -4.98 -29.36 1.74
N SER A 76 -4.81 -30.66 1.53
CA SER A 76 -5.35 -31.34 0.35
C SER A 76 -5.54 -32.84 0.56
N PRO A 77 -6.71 -33.41 0.18
CA PRO A 77 -6.94 -34.85 0.20
C PRO A 77 -5.92 -35.68 -0.60
N HIS A 78 -5.24 -35.08 -1.58
CA HIS A 78 -4.23 -35.75 -2.40
C HIS A 78 -3.05 -36.33 -1.59
N TYR A 79 -2.78 -35.79 -0.41
CA TYR A 79 -1.72 -36.31 0.46
C TYR A 79 -2.09 -37.61 1.19
N LYS A 80 -3.38 -38.02 1.18
CA LYS A 80 -3.85 -39.25 1.82
C LYS A 80 -3.24 -40.52 1.20
N SER A 81 -2.94 -40.51 -0.09
CA SER A 81 -2.25 -41.64 -0.72
C SER A 81 -0.82 -41.72 -0.18
N GLY A 82 -0.41 -42.87 0.36
CA GLY A 82 0.92 -43.07 0.93
C GLY A 82 1.19 -42.31 2.23
N SER A 83 0.17 -41.77 2.90
CA SER A 83 0.31 -41.19 4.25
C SER A 83 0.37 -42.28 5.32
N LEU A 84 1.07 -42.01 6.42
CA LEU A 84 1.16 -42.88 7.58
C LEU A 84 0.74 -42.11 8.84
N PRO A 85 -0.04 -42.71 9.75
CA PRO A 85 -0.47 -42.05 10.99
C PRO A 85 0.74 -41.72 11.87
N ASP A 86 0.67 -40.57 12.55
CA ASP A 86 1.73 -40.10 13.44
C ASP A 86 1.28 -40.24 14.91
N SER A 87 1.64 -41.35 15.53
CA SER A 87 1.30 -41.62 16.94
C SER A 87 2.09 -40.74 17.93
N GLU A 88 3.26 -40.24 17.54
CA GLU A 88 4.16 -39.46 18.38
C GLU A 88 4.17 -37.96 18.00
N ALA A 89 3.15 -37.51 17.25
CA ALA A 89 3.03 -36.14 16.78
C ALA A 89 3.19 -35.13 17.94
N PRO A 90 4.07 -34.12 17.79
CA PRO A 90 4.13 -32.97 18.69
C PRO A 90 2.74 -32.37 18.91
N ALA A 91 2.46 -31.93 20.14
CA ALA A 91 1.13 -31.43 20.53
C ALA A 91 0.62 -30.31 19.61
N ILE A 92 1.52 -29.46 19.09
CA ILE A 92 1.17 -28.38 18.18
C ILE A 92 0.65 -28.86 16.83
N LEU A 93 1.14 -30.00 16.30
CA LEU A 93 0.68 -30.57 15.02
C LEU A 93 -0.66 -31.31 15.14
N LYS A 94 -1.11 -31.61 16.37
CA LYS A 94 -2.46 -32.15 16.62
C LYS A 94 -3.54 -31.08 16.45
N LYS A 95 -3.18 -29.80 16.50
CA LYS A 95 -4.08 -28.69 16.15
C LYS A 95 -4.01 -28.45 14.64
N SER A 96 -5.16 -28.24 14.00
CA SER A 96 -5.15 -27.80 12.60
C SER A 96 -4.58 -26.39 12.49
N LEU A 97 -3.82 -26.12 11.43
CA LEU A 97 -3.24 -24.81 11.20
C LEU A 97 -4.32 -23.73 11.06
N THR A 98 -5.46 -24.08 10.44
CA THR A 98 -6.65 -23.23 10.37
C THR A 98 -7.13 -22.77 11.75
N SER A 99 -7.14 -23.66 12.76
CA SER A 99 -7.57 -23.31 14.12
C SER A 99 -6.57 -22.41 14.85
N ILE A 100 -5.28 -22.46 14.49
CA ILE A 100 -4.28 -21.54 15.04
C ILE A 100 -4.44 -20.17 14.37
N MET A 101 -4.48 -20.16 13.03
CA MET A 101 -4.54 -18.95 12.21
C MET A 101 -5.84 -18.16 12.36
N SER A 102 -6.96 -18.79 12.73
CA SER A 102 -8.23 -18.10 12.99
C SER A 102 -8.22 -17.19 14.23
N ARG A 103 -7.14 -17.18 15.01
CA ARG A 103 -6.95 -16.29 16.16
C ARG A 103 -5.94 -15.16 15.88
N LEU A 104 -5.37 -15.12 14.67
CA LEU A 104 -4.45 -14.07 14.28
C LEU A 104 -5.23 -12.81 13.90
N THR A 105 -4.74 -11.67 14.33
CA THR A 105 -5.23 -10.37 13.87
C THR A 105 -4.70 -10.09 12.45
N LEU A 106 -5.28 -9.12 11.75
CA LEU A 106 -4.72 -8.66 10.47
C LEU A 106 -3.30 -8.07 10.62
N ALA A 107 -2.95 -7.54 11.79
CA ALA A 107 -1.58 -7.12 12.11
C ALA A 107 -0.63 -8.32 12.24
N ASP A 108 -1.07 -9.43 12.85
CA ASP A 108 -0.28 -10.67 12.88
C ASP A 108 -0.11 -11.25 11.47
N MET A 109 -1.14 -11.11 10.62
CA MET A 109 -1.09 -11.54 9.22
C MET A 109 -0.09 -10.73 8.38
N ASN A 110 0.12 -9.44 8.70
CA ASN A 110 1.20 -8.67 8.09
C ASN A 110 2.56 -9.32 8.39
N VAL A 111 2.82 -9.70 9.63
CA VAL A 111 4.05 -10.40 10.02
C VAL A 111 4.11 -11.76 9.32
N LEU A 112 3.07 -12.58 9.38
CA LEU A 112 3.11 -13.90 8.75
C LEU A 112 3.36 -13.86 7.23
N LEU A 113 2.72 -12.92 6.52
CA LEU A 113 2.67 -12.92 5.06
C LEU A 113 3.72 -11.98 4.42
N PHE A 114 3.98 -10.81 4.97
CA PHE A 114 4.69 -9.73 4.27
C PHE A 114 5.97 -9.31 4.99
N ARG A 115 6.01 -8.11 5.58
CA ARG A 115 7.20 -7.43 6.13
C ARG A 115 8.35 -7.30 5.14
N CYS A 116 8.55 -6.11 4.59
CA CYS A 116 9.70 -5.84 3.74
C CYS A 116 11.01 -5.81 4.55
N ASP A 117 12.16 -5.72 3.88
CA ASP A 117 13.45 -5.82 4.56
C ASP A 117 13.68 -4.73 5.62
N THR A 118 13.34 -3.48 5.32
CA THR A 118 13.46 -2.36 6.27
C THR A 118 12.53 -2.53 7.48
N GLU A 119 11.36 -3.14 7.29
CA GLU A 119 10.46 -3.49 8.38
C GLU A 119 11.02 -4.61 9.26
N GLU A 120 11.56 -5.68 8.67
CA GLU A 120 12.24 -6.76 9.41
C GLU A 120 13.46 -6.27 10.20
N GLN A 121 14.22 -5.33 9.63
CA GLN A 121 15.39 -4.76 10.28
C GLN A 121 15.04 -3.96 11.55
N GLU A 122 13.88 -3.30 11.61
CA GLU A 122 13.41 -2.63 12.86
C GLU A 122 13.27 -3.63 14.02
N ASP A 123 12.86 -4.86 13.71
CA ASP A 123 12.75 -5.95 14.68
C ASP A 123 14.10 -6.64 14.96
N GLY A 124 15.19 -6.20 14.33
CA GLY A 124 16.53 -6.79 14.44
C GLY A 124 16.78 -7.99 13.53
N GLY A 125 15.89 -8.24 12.57
CA GLY A 125 15.97 -9.32 11.59
C GLY A 125 16.40 -8.85 10.20
N GLY A 126 15.85 -9.49 9.17
CA GLY A 126 16.05 -9.15 7.76
C GLY A 126 15.35 -10.15 6.84
N CYS A 127 15.16 -9.79 5.58
CA CYS A 127 14.68 -10.71 4.55
C CYS A 127 15.75 -11.76 4.22
N TYR A 128 15.34 -13.00 4.00
CA TYR A 128 16.28 -14.07 3.65
C TYR A 128 16.99 -13.78 2.32
N SER A 129 18.33 -13.88 2.30
CA SER A 129 19.15 -13.74 1.10
C SER A 129 19.47 -15.10 0.50
N ILE A 130 18.98 -15.36 -0.71
CA ILE A 130 19.21 -16.63 -1.41
C ILE A 130 20.60 -16.59 -2.06
N PRO A 131 21.52 -17.51 -1.70
CA PRO A 131 22.87 -17.50 -2.25
C PRO A 131 22.89 -17.56 -3.77
N SER A 132 23.77 -16.77 -4.40
CA SER A 132 23.91 -16.66 -5.87
C SER A 132 22.64 -16.18 -6.58
N TRP A 133 21.73 -15.53 -5.86
CA TRP A 133 20.52 -14.92 -6.38
C TRP A 133 20.26 -13.59 -5.64
N MET A 134 19.01 -13.21 -5.44
CA MET A 134 18.62 -11.98 -4.75
C MET A 134 17.95 -12.24 -3.39
N PRO A 135 17.92 -11.23 -2.49
CA PRO A 135 17.09 -11.29 -1.30
C PRO A 135 15.60 -11.35 -1.62
N LEU A 136 14.84 -11.99 -0.72
CA LEU A 136 13.38 -11.95 -0.77
C LEU A 136 12.87 -10.51 -0.59
N LYS A 137 11.77 -10.18 -1.27
CA LYS A 137 11.11 -8.88 -1.11
C LYS A 137 10.37 -8.74 0.24
N TYR A 138 9.96 -9.88 0.77
CA TYR A 138 9.24 -10.01 2.04
C TYR A 138 9.88 -11.12 2.87
N GLY A 139 9.95 -10.94 4.19
CA GLY A 139 10.40 -11.97 5.12
C GLY A 139 9.33 -13.03 5.41
N GLY A 140 8.05 -12.66 5.23
CA GLY A 140 6.91 -13.55 5.37
C GLY A 140 6.67 -14.48 4.16
N LEU A 141 5.60 -15.28 4.25
CA LEU A 141 5.27 -16.32 3.27
C LEU A 141 5.13 -15.79 1.83
N GLN A 142 4.67 -14.55 1.62
CA GLN A 142 4.56 -13.93 0.31
C GLN A 142 5.91 -13.87 -0.42
N GLY A 143 7.01 -13.62 0.31
CA GLY A 143 8.34 -13.56 -0.27
C GLY A 143 8.70 -14.88 -0.95
N PHE A 144 8.47 -15.99 -0.25
CA PHE A 144 8.66 -17.35 -0.78
C PHE A 144 7.67 -17.66 -1.91
N MET A 145 6.39 -17.35 -1.74
CA MET A 145 5.37 -17.62 -2.78
C MET A 145 5.69 -16.95 -4.11
N SER A 146 6.23 -15.73 -4.06
CA SER A 146 6.55 -14.96 -5.27
C SER A 146 7.66 -15.61 -6.08
N VAL A 147 8.70 -16.13 -5.41
CA VAL A 147 9.78 -16.89 -6.07
C VAL A 147 9.28 -18.25 -6.56
N MET A 148 8.57 -18.98 -5.70
CA MET A 148 8.10 -20.33 -6.02
C MET A 148 7.03 -20.38 -7.10
N ALA A 149 6.30 -19.29 -7.35
CA ALA A 149 5.37 -19.19 -8.46
C ALA A 149 6.06 -19.44 -9.82
N GLU A 150 7.25 -18.88 -10.03
CA GLU A 150 8.02 -19.09 -11.25
C GLU A 150 8.63 -20.50 -11.32
N ILE A 151 9.17 -20.97 -10.19
CA ILE A 151 9.79 -22.30 -10.09
C ILE A 151 8.76 -23.39 -10.38
N ARG A 152 7.58 -23.34 -9.75
CA ARG A 152 6.52 -24.34 -9.94
C ARG A 152 6.04 -24.42 -11.38
N ALA A 153 5.81 -23.27 -12.01
CA ALA A 153 5.27 -23.22 -13.36
C ALA A 153 6.18 -23.94 -14.39
N LYS A 154 7.48 -24.00 -14.10
CA LYS A 154 8.49 -24.61 -14.98
C LYS A 154 9.09 -25.91 -14.41
N ASN A 155 8.71 -26.30 -13.20
CA ASN A 155 9.39 -27.33 -12.41
C ASN A 155 10.92 -27.13 -12.38
N ASP A 156 11.36 -25.89 -12.17
CA ASP A 156 12.77 -25.50 -12.25
C ASP A 156 13.55 -25.89 -10.97
N LEU A 157 13.83 -27.18 -10.84
CA LEU A 157 14.64 -27.71 -9.74
C LEU A 157 16.10 -27.23 -9.78
N GLY A 158 16.54 -26.62 -10.89
CA GLY A 158 17.87 -26.03 -11.05
C GLY A 158 18.01 -24.64 -10.42
N HIS A 159 16.90 -24.02 -10.00
CA HIS A 159 16.90 -22.67 -9.43
C HIS A 159 17.75 -22.60 -8.13
N PRO A 160 18.51 -21.51 -7.89
CA PRO A 160 19.31 -21.33 -6.67
C PRO A 160 18.53 -21.50 -5.36
N PHE A 161 17.24 -21.15 -5.38
CA PHE A 161 16.31 -21.39 -4.26
C PHE A 161 16.18 -22.88 -3.90
N CYS A 162 15.91 -23.74 -4.91
CA CYS A 162 15.81 -25.17 -4.70
C CYS A 162 17.16 -25.78 -4.33
N ASP A 163 18.25 -25.22 -4.86
CA ASP A 163 19.59 -25.66 -4.53
C ASP A 163 19.95 -25.36 -3.07
N ASN A 164 19.65 -24.15 -2.59
CA ASN A 164 19.82 -23.79 -1.20
C ASN A 164 19.07 -24.73 -0.24
N LEU A 165 17.82 -25.07 -0.56
CA LEU A 165 17.03 -26.04 0.21
C LEU A 165 17.60 -27.47 0.23
N ARG A 166 18.33 -27.86 -0.82
CA ARG A 166 19.04 -29.16 -0.85
C ARG A 166 20.33 -29.10 -0.05
N GLN A 167 21.04 -27.98 -0.12
CA GLN A 167 22.34 -27.80 0.54
C GLN A 167 22.24 -27.68 2.06
N GLY A 168 21.13 -27.17 2.60
CA GLY A 168 20.98 -27.06 4.05
C GLY A 168 19.61 -26.62 4.53
N ASP A 169 19.51 -26.42 5.84
CA ASP A 169 18.25 -26.17 6.54
C ASP A 169 17.99 -24.68 6.81
N TRP A 170 18.85 -23.78 6.35
CA TRP A 170 18.82 -22.36 6.72
C TRP A 170 17.49 -21.67 6.36
N MET A 171 16.99 -21.90 5.15
CA MET A 171 15.72 -21.33 4.70
C MET A 171 14.53 -21.91 5.49
N ILE A 172 14.60 -23.20 5.83
CA ILE A 172 13.61 -23.91 6.65
C ILE A 172 13.58 -23.31 8.06
N ASP A 173 14.75 -23.12 8.66
CA ASP A 173 14.92 -22.52 9.99
C ASP A 173 14.50 -21.05 10.02
N TYR A 174 14.80 -20.29 8.96
CA TYR A 174 14.40 -18.90 8.84
C TYR A 174 12.88 -18.72 8.96
N VAL A 175 12.10 -19.53 8.22
CA VAL A 175 10.63 -19.44 8.23
C VAL A 175 10.06 -19.65 9.65
N SER A 176 10.53 -20.67 10.38
CA SER A 176 10.02 -20.93 11.74
C SER A 176 10.56 -19.94 12.77
N ASN A 177 11.87 -19.68 12.77
CA ASN A 177 12.52 -18.91 13.85
C ASN A 177 12.10 -17.44 13.85
N ARG A 178 11.73 -16.89 12.69
CA ARG A 178 11.15 -15.54 12.59
C ARG A 178 9.83 -15.38 13.35
N LEU A 179 9.07 -16.48 13.50
CA LEU A 179 7.74 -16.48 14.12
C LEU A 179 7.76 -17.00 15.55
N VAL A 180 8.62 -17.97 15.87
CA VAL A 180 8.73 -18.60 17.21
C VAL A 180 9.02 -17.58 18.31
N SER A 181 9.76 -16.51 18.00
CA SER A 181 10.04 -15.43 18.96
C SER A 181 8.83 -14.53 19.25
N ARG A 182 7.74 -14.67 18.49
CA ARG A 182 6.52 -13.88 18.65
C ARG A 182 5.60 -14.52 19.69
N LEU A 183 4.77 -13.70 20.33
CA LEU A 183 3.83 -14.14 21.36
C LEU A 183 2.51 -14.62 20.75
N GLY A 184 1.71 -15.32 21.56
CA GLY A 184 0.33 -15.69 21.22
C GLY A 184 0.21 -16.66 20.03
N ALA A 185 -0.87 -16.52 19.26
CA ALA A 185 -1.19 -17.40 18.15
C ALA A 185 -0.13 -17.37 17.03
N LEU A 186 0.55 -16.24 16.83
CA LEU A 186 1.62 -16.11 15.83
C LEU A 186 2.84 -16.96 16.20
N GLY A 187 3.20 -16.97 17.49
CA GLY A 187 4.22 -17.88 18.03
C GLY A 187 3.84 -19.35 17.87
N GLU A 188 2.56 -19.69 18.09
CA GLU A 188 2.04 -21.05 17.83
C GLU A 188 2.15 -21.47 16.36
N VAL A 189 1.96 -20.54 15.40
CA VAL A 189 2.25 -20.81 13.97
C VAL A 189 3.74 -21.08 13.75
N GLY A 190 4.62 -20.31 14.40
CA GLY A 190 6.07 -20.56 14.35
C GLY A 190 6.46 -21.93 14.88
N GLU A 191 5.89 -22.34 16.02
CA GLU A 191 6.10 -23.67 16.60
C GLU A 191 5.49 -24.79 15.74
N TRP A 192 4.35 -24.53 15.07
CA TRP A 192 3.80 -25.45 14.07
C TRP A 192 4.77 -25.65 12.90
N PHE A 193 5.32 -24.57 12.33
CA PHE A 193 6.33 -24.65 11.28
C PHE A 193 7.58 -25.40 11.74
N LYS A 194 8.10 -25.07 12.93
CA LYS A 194 9.26 -25.73 13.51
C LYS A 194 9.04 -27.24 13.66
N ALA A 195 7.86 -27.66 14.10
CA ALA A 195 7.50 -29.06 14.26
C ALA A 195 7.37 -29.80 12.92
N ILE A 196 6.63 -29.25 11.94
CA ILE A 196 6.48 -29.91 10.63
C ILE A 196 7.80 -29.97 9.87
N PHE A 197 8.63 -28.93 9.99
CA PHE A 197 9.97 -28.90 9.42
C PHE A 197 10.93 -29.86 10.10
N GLY A 198 10.68 -30.25 11.35
CA GLY A 198 11.38 -31.34 12.01
C GLY A 198 11.36 -32.63 11.19
N TYR A 199 10.22 -32.97 10.57
CA TYR A 199 10.13 -34.13 9.65
C TYR A 199 10.80 -33.84 8.31
N LEU A 200 10.55 -32.65 7.73
CA LEU A 200 11.11 -32.25 6.43
C LEU A 200 12.65 -32.34 6.40
N LYS A 201 13.34 -31.91 7.46
CA LYS A 201 14.82 -31.92 7.51
C LYS A 201 15.42 -33.34 7.46
N HIS A 202 14.61 -34.37 7.73
CA HIS A 202 15.06 -35.76 7.80
C HIS A 202 14.67 -36.61 6.59
N ILE A 203 13.99 -36.04 5.59
CA ILE A 203 13.75 -36.72 4.30
C ILE A 203 14.94 -36.52 3.35
N PRO A 204 15.06 -37.32 2.28
CA PRO A 204 16.12 -37.14 1.28
C PRO A 204 16.14 -35.73 0.69
N ARG A 205 17.33 -35.13 0.58
CA ARG A 205 17.50 -33.71 0.20
C ARG A 205 16.83 -33.36 -1.12
N TYR A 206 16.87 -34.24 -2.12
CA TYR A 206 16.23 -34.01 -3.42
C TYR A 206 14.68 -33.90 -3.35
N LEU A 207 14.04 -34.39 -2.28
CA LEU A 207 12.60 -34.24 -2.04
C LEU A 207 12.23 -32.96 -1.30
N ILE A 208 13.19 -32.34 -0.59
CA ILE A 208 12.92 -31.18 0.27
C ILE A 208 12.27 -30.03 -0.49
N PRO A 209 12.75 -29.59 -1.68
CA PRO A 209 12.12 -28.47 -2.38
C PRO A 209 10.62 -28.68 -2.64
N CYS A 210 10.22 -29.90 -3.03
CA CYS A 210 8.82 -30.23 -3.30
C CYS A 210 7.96 -30.20 -2.04
N TYR A 211 8.45 -30.76 -0.92
CA TYR A 211 7.68 -30.81 0.32
C TYR A 211 7.71 -29.49 1.10
N PHE A 212 8.79 -28.74 1.00
CA PHE A 212 8.86 -27.36 1.49
C PHE A 212 7.78 -26.50 0.81
N ASP A 213 7.68 -26.61 -0.52
CA ASP A 213 6.65 -25.94 -1.29
C ASP A 213 5.24 -26.35 -0.86
N ALA A 214 4.98 -27.66 -0.73
CA ALA A 214 3.70 -28.18 -0.28
C ALA A 214 3.26 -27.62 1.10
N ILE A 215 4.20 -27.55 2.06
CA ILE A 215 3.95 -26.99 3.39
C ILE A 215 3.63 -25.49 3.28
N LEU A 216 4.46 -24.73 2.57
CA LEU A 216 4.29 -23.28 2.50
C LEU A 216 3.03 -22.87 1.74
N VAL A 217 2.65 -23.56 0.66
CA VAL A 217 1.39 -23.30 -0.06
C VAL A 217 0.19 -23.57 0.83
N GLY A 218 0.20 -24.71 1.53
CA GLY A 218 -0.86 -25.05 2.48
C GLY A 218 -1.04 -23.99 3.55
N ALA A 219 0.07 -23.57 4.17
CA ALA A 219 0.06 -22.52 5.18
C ALA A 219 -0.35 -21.15 4.61
N TYR A 220 0.16 -20.77 3.43
CA TYR A 220 -0.16 -19.49 2.79
C TYR A 220 -1.63 -19.41 2.41
N THR A 221 -2.20 -20.44 1.79
CA THR A 221 -3.64 -20.48 1.44
C THR A 221 -4.52 -20.46 2.67
N THR A 222 -4.14 -21.16 3.75
CA THR A 222 -4.85 -21.12 5.03
C THR A 222 -4.80 -19.72 5.67
N ALA A 223 -3.66 -19.03 5.56
CA ALA A 223 -3.51 -17.66 6.04
C ALA A 223 -4.36 -16.68 5.22
N LEU A 224 -4.38 -16.81 3.88
CA LEU A 224 -5.24 -16.00 3.01
C LEU A 224 -6.73 -16.20 3.34
N ASP A 225 -7.17 -17.44 3.53
CA ASP A 225 -8.55 -17.73 3.92
C ASP A 225 -8.92 -17.10 5.26
N ALA A 226 -7.99 -17.10 6.23
CA ALA A 226 -8.19 -16.44 7.51
C ALA A 226 -8.24 -14.91 7.36
N VAL A 227 -7.35 -14.31 6.55
CA VAL A 227 -7.38 -12.87 6.25
C VAL A 227 -8.73 -12.45 5.67
N PHE A 228 -9.22 -13.14 4.64
CA PHE A 228 -10.45 -12.72 3.97
C PHE A 228 -11.69 -12.90 4.84
N LYS A 229 -11.71 -13.86 5.76
CA LYS A 229 -12.81 -14.03 6.73
C LYS A 229 -12.97 -12.85 7.68
N GLU A 230 -11.88 -12.16 8.00
CA GLU A 230 -11.87 -10.97 8.86
C GLU A 230 -12.18 -9.67 8.08
N MET A 231 -12.24 -9.73 6.75
CA MET A 231 -12.53 -8.57 5.91
C MET A 231 -14.02 -8.44 5.59
N SER A 232 -14.42 -7.29 5.05
CA SER A 232 -15.80 -6.99 4.66
C SER A 232 -16.40 -8.00 3.67
N SER A 233 -17.74 -8.02 3.60
CA SER A 233 -18.48 -8.88 2.66
C SER A 233 -18.14 -8.58 1.19
N PHE A 234 -17.79 -7.33 0.86
CA PHE A 234 -17.30 -6.94 -0.46
C PHE A 234 -16.02 -7.68 -0.84
N VAL A 235 -15.07 -7.84 0.10
CA VAL A 235 -13.84 -8.58 -0.14
C VAL A 235 -14.09 -10.09 -0.17
N GLN A 236 -14.87 -10.61 0.78
CA GLN A 236 -15.17 -12.05 0.87
C GLN A 236 -15.79 -12.60 -0.42
N ASN A 237 -16.77 -11.87 -0.96
CA ASN A 237 -17.52 -12.21 -2.17
C ASN A 237 -16.89 -11.62 -3.45
N GLY A 238 -15.81 -10.85 -3.31
CA GLY A 238 -15.13 -10.18 -4.39
C GLY A 238 -14.36 -11.12 -5.31
N SER A 239 -14.02 -10.61 -6.49
CA SER A 239 -13.17 -11.32 -7.45
C SER A 239 -11.74 -11.52 -6.92
N THR A 240 -10.96 -12.36 -7.60
CA THR A 240 -9.52 -12.50 -7.31
C THR A 240 -8.80 -11.15 -7.31
N PHE A 241 -9.19 -10.22 -8.19
CA PHE A 241 -8.57 -8.90 -8.23
C PHE A 241 -8.91 -8.05 -6.99
N VAL A 242 -10.18 -8.07 -6.53
CA VAL A 242 -10.59 -7.42 -5.27
C VAL A 242 -9.79 -7.99 -4.11
N LYS A 243 -9.68 -9.31 -4.00
CA LYS A 243 -8.91 -9.99 -2.94
C LYS A 243 -7.43 -9.64 -2.98
N HIS A 244 -6.83 -9.59 -4.17
CA HIS A 244 -5.44 -9.18 -4.36
C HIS A 244 -5.19 -7.73 -3.91
N LEU A 245 -6.07 -6.79 -4.28
CA LEU A 245 -5.95 -5.40 -3.83
C LEU A 245 -6.20 -5.27 -2.32
N ALA A 246 -7.17 -6.00 -1.77
CA ALA A 246 -7.45 -6.00 -0.34
C ALA A 246 -6.26 -6.52 0.50
N LEU A 247 -5.43 -7.43 -0.03
CA LEU A 247 -4.17 -7.82 0.62
C LEU A 247 -3.19 -6.65 0.75
N GLY A 248 -3.30 -5.61 -0.07
CA GLY A 248 -2.57 -4.35 0.12
C GLY A 248 -2.85 -3.71 1.49
N SER A 249 -4.06 -3.90 2.05
CA SER A 249 -4.37 -3.48 3.42
C SER A 249 -3.46 -4.20 4.44
N VAL A 250 -3.29 -5.51 4.27
CA VAL A 250 -2.44 -6.31 5.16
C VAL A 250 -0.95 -5.99 4.91
N GLN A 251 -0.55 -5.64 3.69
CA GLN A 251 0.81 -5.19 3.38
C GLN A 251 1.16 -3.88 4.11
N MET A 252 0.29 -2.87 4.01
CA MET A 252 0.61 -1.50 4.43
C MET A 252 0.35 -1.23 5.91
N CYS A 253 -0.62 -1.94 6.51
CA CYS A 253 -1.04 -1.70 7.89
C CYS A 253 -0.37 -2.72 8.83
N ALA A 254 0.58 -2.24 9.63
CA ALA A 254 1.37 -3.07 10.54
C ALA A 254 1.61 -2.38 11.89
N VAL A 255 2.04 -3.18 12.86
CA VAL A 255 2.54 -2.73 14.16
C VAL A 255 4.06 -2.87 14.15
N GLY A 256 4.78 -1.75 14.19
CA GLY A 256 6.25 -1.73 14.25
C GLY A 256 6.81 -2.01 15.64
N ARG A 257 8.13 -2.13 15.75
CA ARG A 257 8.82 -2.26 17.04
C ARG A 257 8.63 -1.04 17.93
N GLU A 258 8.61 0.15 17.36
CA GLU A 258 8.26 1.39 18.05
C GLU A 258 6.90 1.90 17.52
N PRO A 259 6.05 2.50 18.36
CA PRO A 259 4.80 3.10 17.89
C PRO A 259 5.06 4.19 16.84
N ALA A 260 4.45 4.04 15.65
CA ALA A 260 4.52 5.06 14.60
C ALA A 260 3.46 6.17 14.79
N LEU A 261 2.37 5.86 15.50
CA LEU A 261 1.32 6.82 15.84
C LEU A 261 1.61 7.46 17.20
N PRO A 262 1.27 8.75 17.40
CA PRO A 262 1.23 9.36 18.72
C PRO A 262 0.21 8.64 19.62
N PRO A 263 0.38 8.72 20.95
CA PRO A 263 -0.54 8.06 21.87
C PRO A 263 -1.95 8.67 21.80
N LEU A 264 -2.94 7.80 21.78
CA LEU A 264 -4.36 8.09 21.84
C LEU A 264 -4.80 8.38 23.28
N SER A 265 -5.99 8.97 23.42
CA SER A 265 -6.63 9.20 24.72
C SER A 265 -6.73 7.89 25.52
N PRO A 266 -6.41 7.91 26.83
CA PRO A 266 -6.57 6.73 27.69
C PRO A 266 -8.04 6.36 27.93
N GLU A 267 -8.98 7.26 27.64
CA GLU A 267 -10.43 7.05 27.78
C GLU A 267 -11.05 6.32 26.57
N LEU A 268 -10.25 6.06 25.51
CA LEU A 268 -10.71 5.30 24.36
C LEU A 268 -10.69 3.79 24.63
N ASP A 269 -11.84 3.16 24.40
CA ASP A 269 -11.97 1.70 24.38
C ASP A 269 -11.30 1.09 23.14
N ASP A 270 -11.01 -0.22 23.21
CA ASP A 270 -10.46 -1.02 22.11
C ASP A 270 -9.12 -0.53 21.53
N VAL A 271 -8.35 0.22 22.31
CA VAL A 271 -6.97 0.57 21.99
C VAL A 271 -6.04 -0.59 22.41
N PRO A 272 -5.30 -1.22 21.48
CA PRO A 272 -4.44 -2.34 21.80
C PRO A 272 -3.19 -1.88 22.57
N TYR A 273 -2.75 -2.71 23.51
CA TYR A 273 -1.53 -2.49 24.30
C TYR A 273 -0.61 -3.70 24.29
N ARG A 274 0.69 -3.44 24.40
CA ARG A 274 1.71 -4.47 24.63
C ARG A 274 2.66 -4.07 25.75
N LEU A 275 3.39 -5.04 26.26
CA LEU A 275 4.52 -4.80 27.16
C LEU A 275 5.77 -4.59 26.32
N ASN A 276 6.38 -3.40 26.40
CA ASN A 276 7.65 -3.14 25.73
C ASN A 276 8.77 -3.94 26.40
N GLU A 277 9.48 -4.77 25.64
CA GLU A 277 10.51 -5.67 26.18
C GLU A 277 11.73 -4.91 26.73
N SER A 278 12.05 -3.76 26.13
CA SER A 278 13.21 -2.94 26.48
C SER A 278 12.92 -2.04 27.68
N THR A 279 11.75 -1.40 27.73
CA THR A 279 11.40 -0.44 28.80
C THR A 279 10.58 -1.07 29.94
N ARG A 280 10.05 -2.28 29.75
CA ARG A 280 9.11 -2.97 30.67
C ARG A 280 7.84 -2.17 30.99
N LYS A 281 7.50 -1.18 30.15
CA LYS A 281 6.28 -0.38 30.30
C LYS A 281 5.18 -0.88 29.35
N LYS A 282 3.93 -0.72 29.79
CA LYS A 282 2.76 -0.92 28.94
C LYS A 282 2.66 0.27 27.99
N GLU A 283 2.59 0.00 26.68
CA GLU A 283 2.48 1.03 25.64
C GLU A 283 1.37 0.64 24.65
N GLN A 284 0.77 1.66 24.02
CA GLN A 284 -0.19 1.44 22.95
C GLN A 284 0.53 0.87 21.73
N CYS A 285 -0.05 -0.13 21.09
CA CYS A 285 0.51 -0.80 19.91
C CYS A 285 -0.48 -0.76 18.73
N CYS A 286 -0.98 0.43 18.44
CA CYS A 286 -1.90 0.65 17.34
C CYS A 286 -1.26 0.33 15.98
N VAL A 287 -2.07 -0.21 15.08
CA VAL A 287 -1.72 -0.39 13.68
C VAL A 287 -1.49 0.98 13.03
N SER A 288 -0.45 1.06 12.21
CA SER A 288 -0.09 2.25 11.43
C SER A 288 -0.01 1.91 9.95
N LEU A 289 -0.41 2.85 9.10
CA LEU A 289 -0.40 2.70 7.65
C LEU A 289 0.91 3.26 7.09
N ALA A 290 1.67 2.41 6.39
CA ALA A 290 2.83 2.81 5.59
C ALA A 290 2.36 3.44 4.27
N ALA A 291 3.01 4.52 3.82
CA ALA A 291 2.72 5.08 2.50
C ALA A 291 3.06 4.05 1.40
N GLY A 292 4.24 3.42 1.44
CA GLY A 292 4.57 2.39 0.46
C GLY A 292 5.84 1.62 0.79
N LEU A 293 5.97 0.45 0.18
CA LEU A 293 7.07 -0.48 0.40
C LEU A 293 8.02 -0.52 -0.81
N PRO A 294 9.36 -0.46 -0.58
CA PRO A 294 10.04 -0.44 0.71
C PRO A 294 10.41 0.95 1.25
N HIS A 295 10.24 2.02 0.48
CA HIS A 295 10.85 3.32 0.78
C HIS A 295 10.22 4.06 1.97
N PHE A 296 8.94 3.83 2.24
CA PHE A 296 8.15 4.56 3.23
C PHE A 296 7.47 3.61 4.23
N SER A 297 8.26 2.67 4.75
CA SER A 297 7.76 1.56 5.58
C SER A 297 8.18 1.62 7.05
N SER A 298 9.19 2.42 7.40
CA SER A 298 9.82 2.36 8.73
C SER A 298 10.17 3.75 9.27
N GLY A 299 10.37 3.80 10.59
CA GLY A 299 10.76 5.01 11.31
C GLY A 299 9.82 6.20 11.09
N ILE A 300 10.41 7.40 11.04
CA ILE A 300 9.65 8.64 10.85
C ILE A 300 8.97 8.72 9.47
N PHE A 301 9.50 8.02 8.47
CA PHE A 301 9.04 8.07 7.07
C PHE A 301 7.89 7.10 6.76
N ARG A 302 7.38 6.38 7.78
CA ARG A 302 6.29 5.42 7.58
C ARG A 302 4.96 6.10 7.29
N CYS A 303 4.58 7.08 8.11
CA CYS A 303 3.25 7.68 8.10
C CYS A 303 3.26 9.10 7.54
N TRP A 304 2.54 9.27 6.43
CA TRP A 304 2.33 10.56 5.78
C TRP A 304 0.83 10.86 5.77
N GLY A 305 0.39 12.02 6.30
CA GLY A 305 -1.02 12.37 6.47
C GLY A 305 -1.77 12.36 5.14
N ARG A 306 -1.16 12.91 4.09
CA ARG A 306 -1.73 12.89 2.74
C ARG A 306 -1.98 11.46 2.25
N ASP A 307 -0.94 10.64 2.15
CA ASP A 307 -1.04 9.25 1.69
C ASP A 307 -2.02 8.44 2.56
N THR A 308 -1.96 8.65 3.87
CA THR A 308 -2.84 7.98 4.83
C THR A 308 -4.29 8.25 4.52
N PHE A 309 -4.67 9.52 4.39
CA PHE A 309 -6.07 9.89 4.21
C PHE A 309 -6.55 9.79 2.76
N ILE A 310 -5.67 9.61 1.78
CA ILE A 310 -6.07 9.14 0.45
C ILE A 310 -6.31 7.61 0.48
N ALA A 311 -5.49 6.85 1.21
CA ALA A 311 -5.56 5.39 1.19
C ALA A 311 -6.57 4.77 2.16
N LEU A 312 -6.96 5.48 3.22
CA LEU A 312 -7.72 4.93 4.35
C LEU A 312 -9.11 4.43 3.95
N ARG A 313 -9.82 5.13 3.03
CA ARG A 313 -11.12 4.66 2.52
C ARG A 313 -10.99 3.29 1.86
N GLY A 314 -10.10 3.16 0.88
CA GLY A 314 -9.83 1.91 0.16
C GLY A 314 -9.30 0.79 1.06
N LEU A 315 -8.22 1.04 1.82
CA LEU A 315 -7.51 -0.03 2.54
C LEU A 315 -8.05 -0.35 3.92
N MET A 316 -8.91 0.49 4.52
CA MET A 316 -9.40 0.27 5.87
C MET A 316 -10.91 0.30 5.96
N LEU A 317 -11.59 1.30 5.39
CA LEU A 317 -13.06 1.36 5.50
C LEU A 317 -13.75 0.29 4.66
N ILE A 318 -13.40 0.21 3.37
CA ILE A 318 -13.97 -0.79 2.44
C ILE A 318 -13.57 -2.22 2.84
N THR A 319 -12.40 -2.41 3.45
CA THR A 319 -11.93 -3.74 3.89
C THR A 319 -12.47 -4.15 5.27
N GLY A 320 -13.08 -3.24 6.03
CA GLY A 320 -13.71 -3.54 7.34
C GLY A 320 -12.84 -3.27 8.58
N ARG A 321 -11.70 -2.59 8.45
CA ARG A 321 -10.76 -2.28 9.55
C ARG A 321 -11.13 -1.00 10.30
N HIS A 322 -12.38 -0.91 10.77
CA HIS A 322 -12.97 0.34 11.27
C HIS A 322 -12.29 0.86 12.55
N ILE A 323 -12.02 0.00 13.53
CA ILE A 323 -11.38 0.41 14.80
C ILE A 323 -9.97 0.96 14.57
N GLU A 324 -9.20 0.35 13.67
CA GLU A 324 -7.86 0.83 13.34
C GLU A 324 -7.92 2.16 12.56
N ALA A 325 -8.90 2.32 11.66
CA ALA A 325 -9.13 3.57 10.95
C ALA A 325 -9.47 4.72 11.93
N ARG A 326 -10.37 4.47 12.89
CA ARG A 326 -10.70 5.39 13.99
C ARG A 326 -9.44 5.81 14.73
N ASN A 327 -8.62 4.84 15.14
CA ASN A 327 -7.39 5.09 15.88
C ASN A 327 -6.39 5.95 15.08
N ILE A 328 -6.26 5.74 13.76
CA ILE A 328 -5.41 6.59 12.91
C ILE A 328 -5.98 8.02 12.81
N ILE A 329 -7.28 8.17 12.56
CA ILE A 329 -7.94 9.48 12.46
C ILE A 329 -7.71 10.30 13.73
N LEU A 330 -7.94 9.69 14.90
CA LEU A 330 -7.80 10.36 16.21
C LEU A 330 -6.32 10.64 16.54
N ALA A 331 -5.39 9.76 16.15
CA ALA A 331 -3.97 9.97 16.36
C ALA A 331 -3.44 11.20 15.60
N PHE A 332 -3.81 11.37 14.33
CA PHE A 332 -3.48 12.58 13.58
C PHE A 332 -4.19 13.82 14.15
N ALA A 333 -5.45 13.70 14.56
CA ALA A 333 -6.20 14.78 15.20
C ALA A 333 -5.49 15.32 16.46
N GLY A 334 -4.89 14.44 17.25
CA GLY A 334 -4.12 14.82 18.44
C GLY A 334 -2.86 15.66 18.15
N THR A 335 -2.37 15.62 16.91
CA THR A 335 -1.18 16.38 16.47
C THR A 335 -1.51 17.74 15.86
N MET A 336 -2.78 18.03 15.58
CA MET A 336 -3.19 19.24 14.86
C MET A 336 -2.58 20.50 15.47
N ARG A 337 -2.07 21.37 14.60
CA ARG A 337 -1.52 22.68 14.92
C ARG A 337 -1.79 23.63 13.78
N HIS A 338 -1.96 24.90 14.09
CA HIS A 338 -2.27 25.94 13.11
C HIS A 338 -3.58 25.67 12.33
N GLY A 339 -4.45 24.78 12.82
CA GLY A 339 -5.62 24.28 12.07
C GLY A 339 -5.29 23.28 10.96
N LEU A 340 -4.08 22.74 10.92
CA LEU A 340 -3.59 21.82 9.88
C LEU A 340 -3.32 20.42 10.45
N ILE A 341 -3.35 19.42 9.57
CA ILE A 341 -2.85 18.07 9.80
C ILE A 341 -1.45 17.95 9.17
N PRO A 342 -0.47 17.32 9.83
CA PRO A 342 0.89 17.24 9.29
C PRO A 342 0.98 16.34 8.05
N ASN A 343 1.96 16.64 7.18
CA ASN A 343 2.33 15.72 6.11
C ASN A 343 3.13 14.57 6.70
N LEU A 344 4.37 14.81 7.12
CA LEU A 344 5.14 13.82 7.86
C LEU A 344 4.60 13.73 9.29
N LEU A 345 4.10 12.57 9.73
CA LEU A 345 3.60 12.43 11.10
C LEU A 345 4.75 12.37 12.12
N GLY A 346 5.81 11.62 11.84
CA GLY A 346 6.99 11.54 12.72
C GLY A 346 6.65 11.27 14.20
N GLN A 347 5.74 10.32 14.46
CA GLN A 347 5.20 10.00 15.80
C GLN A 347 4.51 11.17 16.53
N GLY A 348 4.09 12.20 15.80
CA GLY A 348 3.53 13.45 16.31
C GLY A 348 4.58 14.46 16.77
N SER A 349 5.65 14.00 17.43
CA SER A 349 6.69 14.89 17.97
C SER A 349 7.61 15.51 16.91
N SER A 350 7.86 14.79 15.82
CA SER A 350 8.68 15.22 14.69
C SER A 350 7.82 15.58 13.47
N ALA A 351 6.56 15.93 13.72
CA ALA A 351 5.58 16.20 12.67
C ALA A 351 5.92 17.48 11.89
N ARG A 352 5.83 17.42 10.56
CA ARG A 352 6.01 18.58 9.66
C ARG A 352 4.70 19.06 9.08
N PHE A 353 4.48 20.37 9.14
CA PHE A 353 3.24 21.04 8.75
C PHE A 353 3.46 21.84 7.46
N ASN A 354 4.06 21.19 6.47
CA ASN A 354 4.45 21.77 5.17
C ASN A 354 3.42 21.49 4.06
N CYS A 355 2.28 20.89 4.39
CA CYS A 355 1.19 20.62 3.46
C CYS A 355 -0.07 21.39 3.82
N ARG A 356 -0.84 21.79 2.81
CA ARG A 356 -2.14 22.44 2.94
C ARG A 356 -3.30 21.49 2.67
N ASP A 357 -3.05 20.38 1.99
CA ASP A 357 -4.06 19.43 1.54
C ASP A 357 -4.41 18.34 2.57
N ALA A 358 -3.48 17.90 3.42
CA ALA A 358 -3.69 16.77 4.33
C ALA A 358 -4.89 16.95 5.29
N VAL A 359 -5.16 18.19 5.76
CA VAL A 359 -6.33 18.46 6.61
C VAL A 359 -7.65 18.22 5.89
N TRP A 360 -7.72 18.52 4.60
CA TRP A 360 -8.92 18.33 3.79
C TRP A 360 -9.12 16.86 3.45
N TRP A 361 -8.05 16.11 3.21
CA TRP A 361 -8.10 14.65 3.11
C TRP A 361 -8.54 14.00 4.42
N TRP A 362 -8.05 14.48 5.56
CA TRP A 362 -8.48 14.02 6.88
C TRP A 362 -9.98 14.24 7.11
N LEU A 363 -10.50 15.43 6.79
CA LEU A 363 -11.94 15.73 6.86
C LEU A 363 -12.75 14.82 5.93
N GLN A 364 -12.31 14.62 4.68
CA GLN A 364 -12.96 13.71 3.75
C GLN A 364 -12.99 12.27 4.28
N CYS A 365 -11.90 11.81 4.88
CA CYS A 365 -11.84 10.49 5.52
C CYS A 365 -12.79 10.34 6.70
N ILE A 366 -12.98 11.39 7.51
CA ILE A 366 -13.97 11.37 8.61
C ILE A 366 -15.38 11.30 8.04
N GLN A 367 -15.68 12.08 7.01
CA GLN A 367 -16.96 11.98 6.30
C GLN A 367 -17.18 10.56 5.75
N ASP A 368 -16.18 9.96 5.11
CA ASP A 368 -16.24 8.60 4.60
C ASP A 368 -16.43 7.58 5.75
N TYR A 369 -15.78 7.78 6.90
CA TYR A 369 -15.96 6.96 8.10
C TYR A 369 -17.40 7.04 8.61
N CYS A 370 -17.92 8.25 8.79
CA CYS A 370 -19.30 8.48 9.23
C CYS A 370 -20.33 7.85 8.29
N THR A 371 -20.01 7.80 6.99
CA THR A 371 -20.91 7.27 5.95
C THR A 371 -20.85 5.73 5.85
N LEU A 372 -19.66 5.14 5.94
CA LEU A 372 -19.43 3.71 5.65
C LEU A 372 -19.47 2.82 6.91
N VAL A 373 -19.17 3.38 8.09
CA VAL A 373 -19.11 2.61 9.33
C VAL A 373 -20.47 2.64 10.03
N PRO A 374 -21.00 1.50 10.50
CA PRO A 374 -22.22 1.50 11.32
C PRO A 374 -22.04 2.38 12.57
N ASN A 375 -22.99 3.28 12.81
CA ASN A 375 -22.90 4.33 13.85
C ASN A 375 -21.61 5.17 13.73
N GLY A 376 -21.13 5.39 12.50
CA GLY A 376 -19.85 6.04 12.26
C GLY A 376 -19.76 7.45 12.81
N THR A 377 -20.88 8.16 12.98
CA THR A 377 -20.96 9.50 13.59
C THR A 377 -20.50 9.54 15.04
N ASP A 378 -20.50 8.41 15.75
CA ASP A 378 -19.99 8.32 17.14
C ASP A 378 -18.50 8.69 17.24
N ILE A 379 -17.77 8.64 16.12
CA ILE A 379 -16.38 9.11 16.08
C ILE A 379 -16.26 10.60 16.44
N LEU A 380 -17.29 11.41 16.16
CA LEU A 380 -17.28 12.85 16.38
C LEU A 380 -17.19 13.22 17.87
N ILE A 381 -17.71 12.36 18.75
CA ILE A 381 -17.65 12.54 20.21
C ILE A 381 -16.46 11.81 20.86
N CYS A 382 -15.69 11.03 20.09
CA CYS A 382 -14.53 10.32 20.62
C CYS A 382 -13.49 11.32 21.14
N PRO A 383 -12.88 11.06 22.32
CA PRO A 383 -11.88 11.96 22.88
C PRO A 383 -10.58 11.92 22.06
N VAL A 384 -10.15 13.09 21.62
CA VAL A 384 -8.85 13.35 21.01
C VAL A 384 -7.93 13.91 22.07
N SER A 385 -6.83 13.20 22.33
CA SER A 385 -5.81 13.71 23.24
C SER A 385 -4.91 14.71 22.52
N ARG A 386 -5.00 15.98 22.93
CA ARG A 386 -4.24 17.08 22.32
C ARG A 386 -2.79 17.02 22.76
N MET A 387 -1.96 16.46 21.90
CA MET A 387 -0.51 16.49 22.07
C MET A 387 0.00 17.93 22.13
N TYR A 388 -0.59 18.84 21.35
CA TYR A 388 -0.27 20.26 21.35
C TYR A 388 -1.52 21.09 21.69
N PRO A 389 -1.65 21.56 22.95
CA PRO A 389 -2.76 22.44 23.36
C PRO A 389 -2.80 23.80 22.66
N ALA A 390 -1.65 24.23 22.11
CA ALA A 390 -1.52 25.44 21.32
C ALA A 390 -0.38 25.26 20.30
N ASP A 391 -0.40 26.04 19.22
CA ASP A 391 0.52 25.98 18.09
C ASP A 391 2.01 25.87 18.46
N TYR A 392 2.45 26.65 19.45
CA TYR A 392 3.84 26.72 19.91
C TYR A 392 4.11 25.96 21.22
N ALA A 393 3.11 25.19 21.71
CA ALA A 393 3.27 24.42 22.93
C ALA A 393 4.32 23.30 22.78
N LYS A 394 4.82 22.84 23.92
CA LYS A 394 5.57 21.58 23.99
C LYS A 394 4.58 20.41 23.99
N PRO A 395 4.96 19.25 23.41
CA PRO A 395 4.09 18.08 23.40
C PRO A 395 3.75 17.65 24.82
N GLN A 396 2.48 17.35 25.07
CA GLN A 396 1.96 16.87 26.35
C GLN A 396 1.70 15.35 26.33
N PRO A 397 1.80 14.67 27.48
CA PRO A 397 1.33 13.29 27.63
C PRO A 397 -0.18 13.14 27.32
N PRO A 398 -0.63 11.94 26.91
CA PRO A 398 -2.05 11.68 26.68
C PRO A 398 -2.87 11.82 27.98
N GLY A 399 -4.11 12.31 27.86
CA GLY A 399 -5.05 12.57 28.94
C GLY A 399 -4.89 13.92 29.65
N VAL A 400 -3.88 14.74 29.29
CA VAL A 400 -3.69 16.08 29.89
C VAL A 400 -4.73 17.07 29.39
N LEU A 401 -5.04 17.01 28.10
CA LEU A 401 -6.11 17.77 27.46
C LEU A 401 -6.79 16.88 26.44
N ASP A 402 -7.97 16.40 26.79
CA ASP A 402 -8.83 15.64 25.89
C ASP A 402 -10.02 16.50 25.51
N GLN A 403 -10.37 16.47 24.22
CA GLN A 403 -11.54 17.14 23.69
C GLN A 403 -12.23 16.26 22.63
N PRO A 404 -13.54 16.39 22.41
CA PRO A 404 -14.22 15.67 21.34
C PRO A 404 -13.64 15.98 19.96
N LEU A 405 -13.64 15.00 19.07
CA LEU A 405 -13.18 15.16 17.69
C LEU A 405 -13.90 16.31 16.96
N TYR A 406 -15.19 16.52 17.21
CA TYR A 406 -15.94 17.62 16.58
C TYR A 406 -15.35 19.01 16.91
N GLU A 407 -14.72 19.20 18.07
CA GLU A 407 -14.06 20.46 18.42
C GLU A 407 -12.77 20.65 17.64
N VAL A 408 -12.03 19.55 17.40
CA VAL A 408 -10.82 19.57 16.56
C VAL A 408 -11.16 19.86 15.10
N ILE A 409 -12.28 19.31 14.61
CA ILE A 409 -12.83 19.65 13.29
C ILE A 409 -13.17 21.14 13.23
N GLN A 410 -13.91 21.65 14.23
CA GLN A 410 -14.25 23.08 14.28
C GLN A 410 -13.01 23.96 14.34
N GLU A 411 -11.97 23.59 15.10
CA GLU A 411 -10.68 24.29 15.15
C GLU A 411 -10.07 24.42 13.75
N ALA A 412 -10.02 23.32 12.98
CA ALA A 412 -9.50 23.35 11.61
C ALA A 412 -10.27 24.35 10.74
N MET A 413 -11.61 24.29 10.75
CA MET A 413 -12.45 25.19 9.95
C MET A 413 -12.29 26.65 10.37
N GLN A 414 -12.29 26.90 11.67
CA GLN A 414 -12.15 28.22 12.28
C GLN A 414 -10.81 28.87 11.90
N ARG A 415 -9.70 28.13 12.04
CA ARG A 415 -8.35 28.60 11.71
C ARG A 415 -8.19 28.93 10.23
N HIS A 416 -8.77 28.14 9.33
CA HIS A 416 -8.75 28.44 7.90
C HIS A 416 -9.53 29.72 7.57
N ALA A 417 -10.70 29.91 8.18
CA ALA A 417 -11.52 31.09 7.98
C ALA A 417 -10.87 32.37 8.52
N GLU A 418 -10.15 32.29 9.65
CA GLU A 418 -9.36 33.38 10.22
C GLU A 418 -8.15 33.76 9.36
N GLY A 419 -7.57 32.77 8.69
CA GLY A 419 -6.26 32.87 8.07
C GLY A 419 -5.18 32.19 8.91
N ILE A 420 -4.34 31.44 8.22
CA ILE A 420 -3.18 30.73 8.75
C ILE A 420 -1.96 31.41 8.12
N ASP A 421 -1.03 31.84 8.95
CA ASP A 421 0.27 32.38 8.54
C ASP A 421 1.28 32.05 9.64
N PHE A 422 2.22 31.18 9.33
CA PHE A 422 3.29 30.79 10.25
C PHE A 422 4.54 30.36 9.48
N THR A 423 5.67 30.35 10.18
CA THR A 423 6.91 29.73 9.71
C THR A 423 7.06 28.36 10.35
N GLU A 424 7.39 27.33 9.57
CA GLU A 424 7.57 25.96 10.08
C GLU A 424 8.47 25.94 11.32
N ARG A 425 8.04 25.18 12.34
CA ARG A 425 8.83 24.99 13.56
C ARG A 425 10.18 24.34 13.20
N ASN A 426 11.26 24.95 13.69
CA ASN A 426 12.64 24.53 13.39
C ASN A 426 13.05 24.74 11.92
N ALA A 427 12.44 25.72 11.23
CA ALA A 427 12.82 26.11 9.87
C ALA A 427 14.34 26.23 9.68
N GLY A 428 14.80 25.76 8.54
CA GLY A 428 16.21 25.72 8.15
C GLY A 428 16.71 24.31 7.79
N PRO A 429 18.03 24.18 7.55
CA PRO A 429 18.64 22.99 6.93
C PRO A 429 18.44 21.67 7.70
N GLN A 430 18.06 21.73 8.97
CA GLN A 430 17.82 20.54 9.80
C GLN A 430 16.53 19.80 9.42
N ILE A 431 15.50 20.52 8.98
CA ILE A 431 14.23 19.91 8.57
C ILE A 431 14.09 19.84 7.04
N ASP A 432 14.73 20.77 6.32
CA ASP A 432 14.81 20.76 4.87
C ASP A 432 16.10 21.46 4.39
N ARG A 433 17.00 20.70 3.76
CA ARG A 433 18.31 21.19 3.30
C ARG A 433 18.29 21.91 1.96
N ASN A 434 17.16 21.84 1.24
CA ASN A 434 17.04 22.36 -0.12
C ASN A 434 16.16 23.60 -0.17
N MET A 435 15.09 23.65 0.63
CA MET A 435 14.12 24.74 0.69
C MET A 435 14.76 26.09 1.05
N GLN A 436 14.29 27.16 0.40
CA GLN A 436 14.65 28.54 0.72
C GLN A 436 13.91 29.05 1.97
N GLU A 437 14.35 30.17 2.54
CA GLU A 437 13.78 30.72 3.77
C GLU A 437 12.27 31.01 3.62
N GLU A 438 11.87 31.57 2.49
CA GLU A 438 10.50 31.89 2.11
C GLU A 438 9.62 30.64 1.97
N GLY A 439 10.21 29.50 1.62
CA GLY A 439 9.51 28.23 1.46
C GLY A 439 9.01 27.65 2.78
N PHE A 440 9.64 28.01 3.91
CA PHE A 440 9.19 27.61 5.24
C PHE A 440 7.98 28.40 5.74
N ASN A 441 7.62 29.52 5.09
CA ASN A 441 6.38 30.22 5.40
C ASN A 441 5.19 29.48 4.75
N VAL A 442 4.23 29.12 5.61
CA VAL A 442 2.98 28.47 5.21
C VAL A 442 1.84 29.44 5.49
N ALA A 443 1.18 29.85 4.42
CA ALA A 443 0.00 30.69 4.47
C ALA A 443 -1.22 29.97 3.87
N VAL A 444 -2.38 30.09 4.50
CA VAL A 444 -3.67 29.60 4.00
C VAL A 444 -4.76 30.60 4.37
N ASN A 445 -5.65 30.90 3.45
CA ASN A 445 -6.76 31.81 3.68
C ASN A 445 -7.99 31.37 2.88
N VAL A 446 -9.17 31.80 3.31
CA VAL A 446 -10.41 31.63 2.54
C VAL A 446 -10.74 32.96 1.87
N ASP A 447 -10.81 32.96 0.53
CA ASP A 447 -11.20 34.14 -0.24
C ASP A 447 -12.67 34.49 0.06
N PRO A 448 -12.96 35.69 0.59
CA PRO A 448 -14.31 36.09 0.98
C PRO A 448 -15.28 36.29 -0.20
N ASP A 449 -14.78 36.43 -1.43
CA ASP A 449 -15.61 36.63 -2.63
C ASP A 449 -15.96 35.32 -3.34
N THR A 450 -15.11 34.30 -3.16
CA THR A 450 -15.26 33.00 -3.84
C THR A 450 -15.54 31.83 -2.90
N GLY A 451 -15.17 31.95 -1.62
CA GLY A 451 -15.19 30.85 -0.66
C GLY A 451 -14.04 29.86 -0.84
N PHE A 452 -13.13 30.09 -1.79
CA PHE A 452 -12.04 29.15 -2.07
C PHE A 452 -10.97 29.22 -1.00
N VAL A 453 -10.57 28.05 -0.53
CA VAL A 453 -9.35 27.89 0.26
C VAL A 453 -8.16 28.08 -0.68
N SER A 454 -7.40 29.13 -0.43
CA SER A 454 -6.19 29.50 -1.16
C SER A 454 -5.00 29.48 -0.22
N GLY A 455 -3.79 29.34 -0.74
CA GLY A 455 -2.60 29.44 0.11
C GLY A 455 -1.34 29.02 -0.60
N GLY A 456 -0.26 28.97 0.17
CA GLY A 456 1.08 28.72 -0.33
C GLY A 456 1.73 29.98 -0.91
N ASN A 457 2.90 29.78 -1.53
CA ASN A 457 3.66 30.80 -2.23
C ASN A 457 4.54 30.11 -3.30
N GLY A 458 5.19 30.90 -4.15
CA GLY A 458 6.04 30.37 -5.24
C GLY A 458 7.27 29.56 -4.79
N PHE A 459 7.55 29.50 -3.49
CA PHE A 459 8.71 28.82 -2.90
C PHE A 459 8.33 27.58 -2.06
N ASN A 460 7.05 27.21 -1.99
CA ASN A 460 6.61 26.04 -1.20
C ASN A 460 5.87 24.97 -2.01
N CYS A 461 5.74 23.81 -1.37
CA CYS A 461 5.23 22.57 -1.94
C CYS A 461 4.00 22.07 -1.15
N GLY A 462 2.99 22.93 -0.98
CA GLY A 462 1.85 22.65 -0.09
C GLY A 462 0.84 21.60 -0.57
N THR A 463 1.03 20.95 -1.72
CA THR A 463 0.10 19.96 -2.29
C THR A 463 0.82 18.66 -2.59
N TRP A 464 0.14 17.60 -3.00
CA TRP A 464 0.76 16.31 -3.33
C TRP A 464 1.82 16.36 -4.44
N MET A 465 1.79 17.39 -5.28
CA MET A 465 2.86 17.63 -6.25
C MET A 465 3.99 18.43 -5.58
N ASP A 466 4.77 17.80 -4.71
CA ASP A 466 5.63 18.46 -3.71
C ASP A 466 7.14 18.41 -3.94
N LYS A 467 7.59 18.13 -5.17
CA LYS A 467 9.03 18.08 -5.46
C LYS A 467 9.71 19.44 -5.29
N MET A 468 10.56 19.53 -4.27
CA MET A 468 11.53 20.63 -4.09
C MET A 468 12.81 20.33 -4.88
N GLY A 469 13.26 21.29 -5.69
CA GLY A 469 14.48 21.16 -6.49
C GLY A 469 15.75 21.05 -5.63
N GLU A 470 16.74 20.33 -6.15
CA GLU A 470 17.92 19.87 -5.39
C GLU A 470 19.24 20.13 -6.14
N SER A 471 19.22 20.31 -7.46
CA SER A 471 20.44 20.42 -8.26
C SER A 471 21.00 21.84 -8.22
N GLU A 472 22.17 21.99 -7.60
CA GLU A 472 22.97 23.21 -7.73
C GLU A 472 23.49 23.39 -9.16
N LYS A 473 23.87 22.28 -9.80
CA LYS A 473 24.43 22.26 -11.16
C LYS A 473 23.44 22.79 -12.19
N ALA A 474 22.18 22.35 -12.13
CA ALA A 474 21.13 22.82 -13.02
C ALA A 474 20.53 24.17 -12.60
N GLY A 475 20.89 24.69 -11.42
CA GLY A 475 20.34 25.93 -10.86
C GLY A 475 18.89 25.82 -10.37
N ASN A 476 18.40 24.61 -10.08
CA ASN A 476 17.02 24.39 -9.62
C ASN A 476 16.89 24.18 -8.10
N LYS A 477 18.00 24.12 -7.36
CA LYS A 477 17.99 23.92 -5.90
C LYS A 477 17.13 24.97 -5.18
N GLY A 478 16.23 24.50 -4.33
CA GLY A 478 15.34 25.35 -3.54
C GLY A 478 14.20 25.98 -4.33
N VAL A 479 14.02 25.61 -5.60
CA VAL A 479 12.85 26.00 -6.39
C VAL A 479 11.87 24.83 -6.42
N PRO A 480 10.60 25.01 -6.03
CA PRO A 480 9.57 24.00 -6.25
C PRO A 480 9.37 23.70 -7.73
N ALA A 481 9.25 22.42 -8.08
CA ALA A 481 8.93 22.04 -9.46
C ALA A 481 7.49 22.38 -9.85
N THR A 482 6.59 22.33 -8.87
CA THR A 482 5.15 22.51 -9.03
C THR A 482 4.60 23.28 -7.83
N PRO A 483 4.97 24.57 -7.64
CA PRO A 483 4.35 25.39 -6.61
C PRO A 483 2.89 25.61 -7.02
N ARG A 484 1.98 24.85 -6.42
CA ARG A 484 0.53 24.91 -6.68
C ARG A 484 -0.15 25.82 -5.67
N ASP A 485 0.38 27.03 -5.54
CA ASP A 485 -0.15 28.06 -4.66
C ASP A 485 -1.44 28.69 -5.22
N GLY A 486 -2.11 29.50 -4.41
CA GLY A 486 -3.49 29.93 -4.68
C GLY A 486 -4.49 28.81 -4.39
N ALA A 487 -5.61 28.82 -5.12
CA ALA A 487 -6.70 27.85 -4.95
C ALA A 487 -6.48 26.60 -5.80
N ALA A 488 -5.84 25.57 -5.23
CA ALA A 488 -5.67 24.27 -5.88
C ALA A 488 -7.02 23.55 -6.03
N VAL A 489 -7.30 22.98 -7.21
CA VAL A 489 -8.62 22.45 -7.56
C VAL A 489 -9.14 21.37 -6.60
N GLU A 490 -8.27 20.46 -6.15
CA GLU A 490 -8.65 19.40 -5.22
C GLU A 490 -8.92 19.93 -3.81
N ILE A 491 -8.18 20.96 -3.36
CA ILE A 491 -8.41 21.57 -2.05
C ILE A 491 -9.78 22.25 -2.04
N VAL A 492 -10.14 22.97 -3.11
CA VAL A 492 -11.46 23.61 -3.23
C VAL A 492 -12.58 22.56 -3.28
N GLY A 493 -12.37 21.46 -4.01
CA GLY A 493 -13.33 20.34 -4.04
C GLY A 493 -13.51 19.68 -2.68
N LEU A 494 -12.41 19.36 -1.99
CA LEU A 494 -12.45 18.76 -0.65
C LEU A 494 -13.06 19.72 0.38
N SER A 495 -12.73 21.01 0.33
CA SER A 495 -13.33 22.02 1.22
C SER A 495 -14.82 22.17 0.96
N LYS A 496 -15.26 22.10 -0.31
CA LYS A 496 -16.69 22.08 -0.64
C LYS A 496 -17.38 20.87 -0.01
N SER A 497 -16.78 19.68 -0.14
CA SER A 497 -17.35 18.47 0.45
C SER A 497 -17.45 18.57 1.97
N ALA A 498 -16.38 19.04 2.63
CA ALA A 498 -16.33 19.21 4.07
C ALA A 498 -17.38 20.23 4.58
N VAL A 499 -17.47 21.41 3.96
CA VAL A 499 -18.43 22.45 4.37
C VAL A 499 -19.88 21.97 4.14
N ARG A 500 -20.18 21.31 3.02
CA ARG A 500 -21.49 20.67 2.79
C ARG A 500 -21.81 19.67 3.90
N TRP A 501 -20.86 18.80 4.21
CA TRP A 501 -21.05 17.75 5.20
C TRP A 501 -21.27 18.30 6.61
N LEU A 502 -20.52 19.33 7.02
CA LEU A 502 -20.71 19.97 8.32
C LEU A 502 -22.05 20.73 8.41
N MET A 503 -22.49 21.35 7.31
CA MET A 503 -23.82 21.94 7.21
C MET A 503 -24.91 20.88 7.44
N GLU A 504 -24.84 19.75 6.73
CA GLU A 504 -25.78 18.62 6.88
C GLU A 504 -25.77 18.04 8.31
N LEU A 505 -24.59 17.82 8.90
CA LEU A 505 -24.49 17.32 10.27
C LEU A 505 -25.03 18.29 11.33
N TYR A 506 -24.92 19.60 11.10
CA TYR A 506 -25.52 20.60 11.97
C TYR A 506 -27.05 20.57 11.88
N GLU A 507 -27.59 20.49 10.67
CA GLU A 507 -29.04 20.35 10.43
C GLU A 507 -29.61 19.09 11.08
N ASP A 508 -28.85 18.00 11.06
CA ASP A 508 -29.20 16.72 11.70
C ASP A 508 -28.98 16.72 13.23
N GLY A 509 -28.42 17.78 13.81
CA GLY A 509 -28.16 17.90 15.25
C GLY A 509 -27.00 17.05 15.78
N VAL A 510 -26.13 16.56 14.88
CA VAL A 510 -24.98 15.71 15.21
C VAL A 510 -23.70 16.53 15.41
N PHE A 511 -23.57 17.67 14.71
CA PHE A 511 -22.45 18.59 14.85
C PHE A 511 -22.93 19.90 15.50
N PRO A 512 -22.27 20.43 16.56
CA PRO A 512 -22.84 21.51 17.35
C PRO A 512 -22.65 22.92 16.76
N PHE A 513 -21.82 23.08 15.71
CA PHE A 513 -21.46 24.39 15.17
C PHE A 513 -22.11 24.63 13.80
N ALA A 514 -22.83 25.74 13.67
CA ALA A 514 -23.46 26.17 12.40
C ALA A 514 -22.51 26.97 11.51
N ALA A 515 -21.43 27.50 12.08
CA ALA A 515 -20.64 28.57 11.50
C ALA A 515 -19.22 28.62 12.06
N VAL A 516 -18.37 29.37 11.36
CA VAL A 516 -17.10 29.89 11.87
C VAL A 516 -17.25 31.38 12.18
N THR A 517 -16.42 31.92 13.07
CA THR A 517 -16.54 33.30 13.53
C THR A 517 -15.25 34.06 13.34
N VAL A 518 -15.21 35.01 12.40
CA VAL A 518 -13.96 35.68 11.99
C VAL A 518 -13.99 37.18 12.28
N LEU A 519 -12.84 37.74 12.63
CA LEU A 519 -12.70 39.19 12.77
C LEU A 519 -12.42 39.83 11.41
N ARG A 520 -13.40 40.55 10.85
CA ARG A 520 -13.27 41.32 9.60
C ARG A 520 -13.44 42.81 9.88
N GLY A 521 -12.39 43.60 9.61
CA GLY A 521 -12.42 45.06 9.86
C GLY A 521 -12.64 45.43 11.33
N GLY A 522 -12.14 44.62 12.25
CA GLY A 522 -12.32 44.81 13.70
C GLY A 522 -13.70 44.44 14.25
N LYS A 523 -14.59 43.88 13.41
CA LYS A 523 -15.89 43.35 13.83
C LYS A 523 -15.92 41.84 13.69
N GLU A 524 -16.55 41.20 14.66
CA GLU A 524 -16.82 39.77 14.64
C GLU A 524 -17.94 39.49 13.61
N VAL A 525 -17.64 38.67 12.63
CA VAL A 525 -18.56 38.26 11.56
C VAL A 525 -18.68 36.76 11.61
N SER A 526 -19.88 36.26 11.90
CA SER A 526 -20.20 34.84 11.76
C SER A 526 -20.41 34.52 10.29
N TRP A 527 -19.77 33.47 9.81
CA TRP A 527 -19.92 32.95 8.46
C TRP A 527 -20.42 31.51 8.55
N SER A 528 -21.69 31.30 8.20
CA SER A 528 -22.32 29.99 8.29
C SER A 528 -21.69 29.01 7.29
N TYR A 529 -21.72 27.72 7.63
CA TYR A 529 -21.32 26.66 6.69
C TYR A 529 -22.22 26.65 5.45
N GLU A 530 -23.51 26.97 5.59
CA GLU A 530 -24.43 27.12 4.46
C GLU A 530 -23.98 28.25 3.51
N ASP A 531 -23.66 29.44 4.03
CA ASP A 531 -23.19 30.56 3.22
C ASP A 531 -21.87 30.24 2.53
N TRP A 532 -20.94 29.59 3.24
CA TRP A 532 -19.66 29.18 2.66
C TRP A 532 -19.87 28.14 1.55
N ASN A 533 -20.71 27.13 1.79
CA ASN A 533 -21.10 26.12 0.80
C ASN A 533 -21.65 26.76 -0.48
N ASN A 534 -22.61 27.68 -0.32
CA ASN A 534 -23.27 28.39 -1.40
C ASN A 534 -22.30 29.30 -2.18
N LEU A 535 -21.35 29.93 -1.48
CA LEU A 535 -20.38 30.81 -2.11
C LEU A 535 -19.42 30.03 -3.02
N ILE A 536 -18.92 28.87 -2.57
CA ILE A 536 -18.09 27.99 -3.42
C ILE A 536 -18.92 27.50 -4.62
N GLN A 537 -20.15 27.01 -4.37
CA GLN A 537 -21.05 26.49 -5.39
C GLN A 537 -21.30 27.50 -6.52
N LYS A 538 -21.52 28.77 -6.16
CA LYS A 538 -21.76 29.86 -7.12
C LYS A 538 -20.53 30.21 -7.97
N ASN A 539 -19.33 30.00 -7.43
CA ASN A 539 -18.09 30.51 -8.03
C ASN A 539 -17.25 29.46 -8.74
N PHE A 540 -17.23 28.21 -8.27
CA PHE A 540 -16.28 27.19 -8.71
C PHE A 540 -16.20 27.05 -10.22
N GLU A 541 -17.26 26.58 -10.87
CA GLU A 541 -17.20 26.28 -12.30
C GLU A 541 -16.92 27.54 -13.13
N ARG A 542 -17.45 28.70 -12.71
CA ARG A 542 -17.21 29.98 -13.38
C ARG A 542 -15.74 30.42 -13.37
N LYS A 543 -14.98 30.04 -12.34
CA LYS A 543 -13.57 30.45 -12.17
C LYS A 543 -12.59 29.39 -12.69
N PHE A 544 -12.94 28.11 -12.56
CA PHE A 544 -12.08 26.99 -12.95
C PHE A 544 -12.30 26.50 -14.38
N TYR A 545 -13.51 26.62 -14.96
CA TYR A 545 -13.75 26.12 -16.31
C TYR A 545 -13.16 27.05 -17.37
N VAL A 546 -12.42 26.48 -18.31
CA VAL A 546 -11.87 27.20 -19.48
C VAL A 546 -12.82 27.04 -20.66
N SER A 547 -13.63 28.07 -20.92
CA SER A 547 -14.66 28.06 -21.97
C SER A 547 -14.09 27.94 -23.38
N HIS A 548 -14.90 27.41 -24.31
CA HIS A 548 -14.62 27.43 -25.75
C HIS A 548 -14.69 28.83 -26.34
N ASP A 549 -15.45 29.75 -25.72
CA ASP A 549 -15.52 31.14 -26.15
C ASP A 549 -14.20 31.87 -25.84
N PRO A 550 -13.42 32.30 -26.86
CA PRO A 550 -12.19 33.06 -26.63
C PRO A 550 -12.43 34.43 -25.98
N LYS A 551 -13.67 34.90 -25.96
CA LYS A 551 -14.09 36.18 -25.37
C LYS A 551 -14.86 36.00 -24.07
N ASP A 552 -14.77 34.84 -23.41
CA ASP A 552 -15.42 34.61 -22.11
C ASP A 552 -15.00 35.69 -21.11
N PRO A 553 -15.93 36.52 -20.60
CA PRO A 553 -15.61 37.61 -19.68
C PRO A 553 -15.10 37.12 -18.31
N ASN A 554 -15.26 35.85 -17.97
CA ASN A 554 -14.69 35.26 -16.76
C ASN A 554 -13.22 34.90 -16.92
N GLU A 555 -12.73 34.81 -18.16
CA GLU A 555 -11.36 34.45 -18.46
C GLU A 555 -10.43 35.66 -18.36
N LYS A 556 -9.65 35.73 -17.28
CA LYS A 556 -8.77 36.88 -16.99
C LYS A 556 -7.48 36.86 -17.79
N ARG A 557 -7.00 35.68 -18.20
CA ARG A 557 -5.73 35.52 -18.93
C ARG A 557 -5.92 34.65 -20.18
N PRO A 558 -6.75 35.11 -21.15
CA PRO A 558 -6.98 34.36 -22.39
C PRO A 558 -5.70 34.18 -23.21
N ASP A 559 -4.67 34.99 -22.96
CA ASP A 559 -3.32 34.88 -23.55
C ASP A 559 -2.52 33.66 -23.07
N LEU A 560 -2.87 33.09 -21.90
CA LEU A 560 -2.22 31.90 -21.33
C LEU A 560 -3.00 30.61 -21.57
N VAL A 561 -4.18 30.69 -22.21
CA VAL A 561 -5.03 29.52 -22.47
C VAL A 561 -4.45 28.69 -23.60
N HIS A 562 -3.85 27.54 -23.24
CA HIS A 562 -3.42 26.54 -24.22
C HIS A 562 -4.54 25.59 -24.65
N LYS A 563 -5.42 25.18 -23.71
CA LYS A 563 -6.54 24.27 -23.98
C LYS A 563 -7.86 24.82 -23.43
N ARG A 564 -8.95 24.51 -24.14
CA ARG A 564 -10.33 24.85 -23.78
C ARG A 564 -11.13 23.57 -23.55
N GLY A 565 -12.26 23.69 -22.85
CA GLY A 565 -13.05 22.53 -22.42
C GLY A 565 -12.45 21.78 -21.23
N ILE A 566 -11.53 22.41 -20.50
CA ILE A 566 -10.87 21.82 -19.32
C ILE A 566 -11.25 22.57 -18.05
N TYR A 567 -10.93 21.99 -16.89
CA TYR A 567 -10.89 22.69 -15.62
C TYR A 567 -9.44 22.99 -15.27
N LYS A 568 -9.18 24.25 -14.90
CA LYS A 568 -7.89 24.75 -14.42
C LYS A 568 -7.37 23.91 -13.26
N ASP A 569 -6.06 23.76 -13.15
CA ASP A 569 -5.43 23.01 -12.06
C ASP A 569 -5.38 23.81 -10.75
N SER A 570 -5.28 25.13 -10.88
CA SER A 570 -5.34 26.10 -9.79
C SER A 570 -6.04 27.37 -10.26
N TYR A 571 -6.42 28.23 -9.31
CA TYR A 571 -6.89 29.57 -9.60
C TYR A 571 -6.14 30.59 -8.74
N GLY A 572 -5.47 31.53 -9.40
CA GLY A 572 -4.72 32.60 -8.73
C GLY A 572 -3.35 32.16 -8.23
N ALA A 573 -2.70 31.19 -8.88
CA ALA A 573 -1.31 30.84 -8.57
C ALA A 573 -0.34 32.01 -8.82
N SER A 574 0.77 32.04 -8.07
CA SER A 574 1.81 33.08 -8.24
C SER A 574 2.40 33.09 -9.65
N SER A 575 2.46 31.92 -10.28
CA SER A 575 2.76 31.77 -11.69
C SER A 575 1.47 31.55 -12.49
N PRO A 576 0.94 32.58 -13.21
CA PRO A 576 -0.39 32.51 -13.79
C PRO A 576 -0.55 31.46 -14.90
N TRP A 577 0.54 30.95 -15.49
CA TRP A 577 0.44 29.88 -16.50
C TRP A 577 0.03 28.55 -15.85
N CYS A 578 0.45 28.30 -14.61
CA CYS A 578 0.21 27.05 -13.89
C CYS A 578 -1.30 26.76 -13.75
N ASP A 579 -2.11 27.81 -13.58
CA ASP A 579 -3.57 27.71 -13.55
C ASP A 579 -4.14 26.97 -14.78
N TYR A 580 -3.57 27.18 -15.96
CA TYR A 580 -4.10 26.67 -17.24
C TYR A 580 -3.52 25.32 -17.66
N GLN A 581 -2.71 24.69 -16.82
CA GLN A 581 -2.14 23.38 -17.13
C GLN A 581 -3.20 22.29 -17.01
N LEU A 582 -3.28 21.43 -18.02
CA LEU A 582 -4.12 20.23 -17.93
C LEU A 582 -3.41 19.18 -17.08
N ARG A 583 -4.00 18.89 -15.91
CA ARG A 583 -3.49 17.93 -14.91
C ARG A 583 -4.61 17.01 -14.41
N PRO A 584 -4.29 15.86 -13.79
CA PRO A 584 -5.32 14.92 -13.32
C PRO A 584 -6.09 15.40 -12.09
N ASN A 585 -5.68 16.49 -11.42
CA ASN A 585 -6.15 16.88 -10.09
C ASN A 585 -7.64 17.23 -10.01
N PHE A 586 -8.22 17.81 -11.07
CA PHE A 586 -9.63 18.19 -11.07
C PHE A 586 -10.57 16.99 -10.90
N THR A 587 -10.10 15.79 -11.23
CA THR A 587 -10.88 14.55 -11.06
C THR A 587 -11.16 14.24 -9.58
N ILE A 588 -10.31 14.72 -8.67
CA ILE A 588 -10.53 14.60 -7.22
C ILE A 588 -11.76 15.42 -6.82
N ALA A 589 -11.81 16.69 -7.23
CA ALA A 589 -12.95 17.57 -6.97
C ALA A 589 -14.25 17.02 -7.57
N MET A 590 -14.18 16.44 -8.76
CA MET A 590 -15.31 15.75 -9.40
C MET A 590 -15.86 14.57 -8.60
N VAL A 591 -15.02 13.85 -7.87
CA VAL A 591 -15.44 12.70 -7.04
C VAL A 591 -16.03 13.15 -5.72
N VAL A 592 -15.38 14.11 -5.03
CA VAL A 592 -15.80 14.50 -3.67
C VAL A 592 -16.94 15.52 -3.67
N ALA A 593 -17.03 16.37 -4.70
CA ALA A 593 -18.03 17.42 -4.84
C ALA A 593 -18.56 17.52 -6.29
N PRO A 594 -19.20 16.46 -6.82
CA PRO A 594 -19.71 16.44 -8.19
C PRO A 594 -20.72 17.56 -8.49
N GLU A 595 -21.40 18.08 -7.47
CA GLU A 595 -22.36 19.19 -7.59
C GLU A 595 -21.74 20.49 -8.09
N LEU A 596 -20.41 20.62 -8.03
CA LEU A 596 -19.69 21.79 -8.56
C LEU A 596 -19.63 21.82 -10.09
N PHE A 597 -20.03 20.74 -10.78
CA PHE A 597 -19.78 20.57 -12.20
C PHE A 597 -21.07 20.38 -12.99
N THR A 598 -21.21 21.14 -14.08
CA THR A 598 -22.23 20.86 -15.08
C THR A 598 -21.85 19.58 -15.83
N THR A 599 -22.74 18.58 -15.87
CA THR A 599 -22.50 17.25 -16.45
C THR A 599 -21.84 17.28 -17.84
N LYS A 600 -22.30 18.16 -18.74
CA LYS A 600 -21.73 18.29 -20.09
C LYS A 600 -20.27 18.73 -20.09
N ARG A 601 -19.93 19.74 -19.27
CA ARG A 601 -18.57 20.29 -19.17
C ARG A 601 -17.65 19.29 -18.47
N ALA A 602 -18.15 18.65 -17.42
CA ALA A 602 -17.42 17.59 -16.71
C ALA A 602 -17.03 16.46 -17.66
N TRP A 603 -18.00 15.98 -18.45
CA TRP A 603 -17.77 14.89 -19.40
C TRP A 603 -16.75 15.25 -20.47
N GLU A 604 -16.85 16.45 -21.06
CA GLU A 604 -15.88 16.94 -22.05
C GLU A 604 -14.46 17.02 -21.47
N ALA A 605 -14.30 17.58 -20.27
CA ALA A 605 -12.99 17.65 -19.61
C ALA A 605 -12.41 16.26 -19.31
N LEU A 606 -13.26 15.31 -18.91
CA LEU A 606 -12.87 13.92 -18.67
C LEU A 606 -12.47 13.20 -19.97
N GLU A 607 -13.13 13.46 -21.11
CA GLU A 607 -12.71 12.93 -22.42
C GLU A 607 -11.34 13.48 -22.84
N ILE A 608 -11.06 14.75 -22.56
CA ILE A 608 -9.74 15.35 -22.80
C ILE A 608 -8.69 14.69 -21.90
N ALA A 609 -8.96 14.52 -20.60
CA ALA A 609 -8.06 13.86 -19.66
C ALA A 609 -7.82 12.39 -20.03
N GLU A 610 -8.85 11.66 -20.46
CA GLU A 610 -8.72 10.29 -20.98
C GLU A 610 -7.75 10.23 -22.16
N LYS A 611 -7.89 11.16 -23.11
CA LYS A 611 -7.07 11.18 -24.33
C LYS A 611 -5.63 11.61 -24.07
N LYS A 612 -5.41 12.55 -23.15
CA LYS A 612 -4.11 13.23 -22.96
C LYS A 612 -3.32 12.70 -21.78
N LEU A 613 -3.98 12.34 -20.69
CA LEU A 613 -3.33 12.03 -19.42
C LEU A 613 -3.34 10.52 -19.10
N LEU A 614 -4.35 9.77 -19.51
CA LEU A 614 -4.43 8.34 -19.17
C LEU A 614 -3.32 7.54 -19.88
N GLY A 615 -2.36 7.06 -19.09
CA GLY A 615 -1.32 6.11 -19.52
C GLY A 615 -1.76 4.65 -19.38
N PRO A 616 -0.85 3.69 -19.63
CA PRO A 616 -1.15 2.27 -19.51
C PRO A 616 -1.50 1.83 -18.09
N LEU A 617 -0.80 2.36 -17.09
CA LEU A 617 -1.02 2.09 -15.67
C LEU A 617 -1.33 3.34 -14.86
N GLY A 618 -0.68 4.47 -15.12
CA GLY A 618 -0.89 5.72 -14.37
C GLY A 618 -1.50 6.84 -15.21
N MET A 619 -1.85 7.94 -14.56
CA MET A 619 -2.18 9.22 -15.17
C MET A 619 -0.92 10.09 -15.25
N LYS A 620 -0.60 10.59 -16.43
CA LYS A 620 0.43 11.62 -16.62
C LYS A 620 0.09 12.83 -15.76
N THR A 621 1.08 13.30 -15.01
CA THR A 621 0.92 14.42 -14.07
C THR A 621 0.80 15.77 -14.75
N LEU A 622 1.21 15.86 -16.01
CA LEU A 622 1.09 17.02 -16.87
C LEU A 622 0.77 16.58 -18.30
N ASP A 623 0.04 17.41 -19.03
CA ASP A 623 -0.26 17.23 -20.44
C ASP A 623 1.02 17.15 -21.32
N PRO A 624 1.15 16.14 -22.19
CA PRO A 624 2.28 16.00 -23.11
C PRO A 624 2.50 17.16 -24.09
N ASP A 625 1.48 17.97 -24.35
CA ASP A 625 1.62 19.15 -25.22
C ASP A 625 2.18 20.37 -24.48
N ASP A 626 2.37 20.31 -23.15
CA ASP A 626 2.95 21.40 -22.35
C ASP A 626 4.48 21.46 -22.53
N MET A 627 5.02 22.69 -22.59
CA MET A 627 6.45 22.95 -22.83
C MET A 627 7.38 22.36 -21.75
N VAL A 628 6.89 22.16 -20.52
CA VAL A 628 7.70 21.61 -19.42
C VAL A 628 7.43 20.12 -19.16
N TYR A 629 6.70 19.44 -20.05
CA TYR A 629 6.47 17.99 -19.94
C TYR A 629 7.77 17.20 -20.03
N CYS A 630 8.06 16.40 -19.01
CA CYS A 630 9.21 15.51 -18.88
C CYS A 630 8.77 14.18 -18.26
N GLY A 631 8.42 13.18 -19.08
CA GLY A 631 7.80 11.93 -18.62
C GLY A 631 8.72 10.88 -17.96
N VAL A 632 10.04 11.07 -17.95
CA VAL A 632 11.01 10.09 -17.42
C VAL A 632 11.65 10.61 -16.14
N TYR A 633 11.25 10.07 -14.99
CA TYR A 633 11.81 10.43 -13.69
C TYR A 633 13.09 9.62 -13.39
N ASP A 634 14.17 10.35 -13.12
CA ASP A 634 15.44 9.82 -12.60
C ASP A 634 15.91 10.73 -11.47
N ASN A 635 15.84 10.25 -10.23
CA ASN A 635 16.22 11.04 -9.06
C ASN A 635 17.75 11.14 -8.88
N ALA A 636 18.52 10.25 -9.52
CA ALA A 636 19.98 10.25 -9.43
C ALA A 636 20.64 11.14 -10.49
N LEU A 637 19.94 11.44 -11.59
CA LEU A 637 20.44 12.27 -12.68
C LEU A 637 20.81 13.67 -12.21
N ASP A 638 22.06 14.09 -12.36
CA ASP A 638 22.52 15.44 -12.02
C ASP A 638 23.32 16.09 -13.16
N ASN A 639 22.58 16.69 -14.10
CA ASN A 639 23.10 17.35 -15.29
C ASN A 639 22.68 18.83 -15.31
N ASP A 640 22.98 19.54 -16.40
CA ASP A 640 22.67 20.98 -16.53
C ASP A 640 21.22 21.24 -16.99
N ASN A 641 20.38 20.20 -17.11
CA ASN A 641 18.99 20.36 -17.52
C ASN A 641 18.10 20.63 -16.31
N TYR A 642 17.67 21.89 -16.19
CA TYR A 642 16.81 22.41 -15.12
C TYR A 642 15.58 21.53 -14.83
N ASN A 643 14.91 21.02 -15.87
CA ASN A 643 13.61 20.37 -15.73
C ASN A 643 13.68 18.91 -15.23
N ILE A 644 14.85 18.27 -15.29
CA ILE A 644 15.00 16.83 -14.95
C ILE A 644 16.07 16.56 -13.91
N ALA A 645 17.04 17.47 -13.73
CA ALA A 645 18.11 17.26 -12.77
C ALA A 645 17.56 17.06 -11.35
N LYS A 646 18.05 16.02 -10.68
CA LYS A 646 17.64 15.53 -9.37
C LYS A 646 16.16 15.24 -9.27
N GLY A 647 15.58 14.78 -10.40
CA GLY A 647 14.20 14.39 -10.49
C GLY A 647 13.21 15.54 -10.35
N PHE A 648 13.59 16.76 -10.76
CA PHE A 648 12.71 17.94 -10.73
C PHE A 648 11.36 17.68 -11.42
N ASN A 649 11.33 16.81 -12.42
CA ASN A 649 10.13 16.42 -13.14
C ASN A 649 9.21 15.40 -12.44
N TYR A 650 9.38 15.11 -11.15
CA TYR A 650 8.58 14.09 -10.42
C TYR A 650 7.07 14.18 -10.64
N HIS A 651 6.55 15.41 -10.80
CA HIS A 651 5.13 15.70 -11.11
C HIS A 651 4.96 16.51 -12.40
N GLN A 652 5.87 16.40 -13.37
CA GLN A 652 5.83 17.13 -14.63
C GLN A 652 5.73 16.20 -15.85
N GLY A 653 5.09 15.05 -15.69
CA GLY A 653 4.94 14.09 -16.78
C GLY A 653 4.90 12.61 -16.39
N PRO A 654 5.62 12.14 -15.34
CA PRO A 654 5.52 10.77 -14.88
C PRO A 654 4.06 10.38 -14.60
N GLU A 655 3.78 9.10 -14.80
CA GLU A 655 2.44 8.52 -14.75
C GLU A 655 2.16 7.96 -13.36
N TRP A 656 1.39 8.70 -12.56
CA TRP A 656 1.04 8.32 -11.19
C TRP A 656 -0.21 7.45 -11.15
N LEU A 657 -0.23 6.44 -10.29
CA LEU A 657 -1.31 5.44 -10.32
C LEU A 657 -2.55 5.88 -9.52
N TRP A 658 -2.38 6.49 -8.35
CA TRP A 658 -3.52 6.86 -7.51
C TRP A 658 -4.54 7.82 -8.18
N PRO A 659 -4.16 8.78 -9.05
CA PRO A 659 -5.14 9.63 -9.74
C PRO A 659 -5.98 8.87 -10.77
N VAL A 660 -5.57 7.68 -11.20
CA VAL A 660 -6.38 6.81 -12.06
C VAL A 660 -7.68 6.45 -11.35
N GLY A 661 -7.63 6.16 -10.05
CA GLY A 661 -8.83 5.84 -9.29
C GLY A 661 -9.83 6.99 -9.29
N TYR A 662 -9.40 8.21 -8.99
CA TYR A 662 -10.26 9.40 -9.03
C TYR A 662 -10.81 9.69 -10.44
N PHE A 663 -9.97 9.57 -11.48
CA PHE A 663 -10.40 9.71 -12.86
C PHE A 663 -11.51 8.70 -13.23
N LEU A 664 -11.31 7.41 -12.94
CA LEU A 664 -12.30 6.37 -13.26
C LEU A 664 -13.58 6.53 -12.46
N ARG A 665 -13.49 6.87 -11.16
CA ARG A 665 -14.67 7.16 -10.32
C ARG A 665 -15.48 8.35 -10.86
N ALA A 666 -14.81 9.43 -11.26
CA ALA A 666 -15.45 10.58 -11.91
C ALA A 666 -16.14 10.19 -13.23
N LYS A 667 -15.46 9.42 -14.10
CA LYS A 667 -16.05 8.89 -15.35
C LYS A 667 -17.31 8.09 -15.07
N ILE A 668 -17.28 7.16 -14.11
CA ILE A 668 -18.43 6.34 -13.71
C ILE A 668 -19.60 7.23 -13.27
N HIS A 669 -19.33 8.21 -12.39
CA HIS A 669 -20.35 9.12 -11.87
C HIS A 669 -21.06 9.90 -12.98
N PHE A 670 -20.32 10.63 -13.81
CA PHE A 670 -20.93 11.46 -14.86
C PHE A 670 -21.52 10.63 -16.00
N ALA A 671 -21.00 9.44 -16.28
CA ALA A 671 -21.60 8.53 -17.25
C ALA A 671 -23.00 8.06 -16.82
N LYS A 672 -23.21 7.79 -15.52
CA LYS A 672 -24.55 7.45 -14.98
C LYS A 672 -25.55 8.58 -15.26
N MET A 673 -25.14 9.84 -15.14
CA MET A 673 -25.98 11.02 -15.40
C MET A 673 -26.32 11.22 -16.89
N LEU A 674 -25.44 10.78 -17.80
CA LEU A 674 -25.63 10.92 -19.25
C LEU A 674 -26.51 9.82 -19.87
N GLY A 675 -26.78 8.76 -19.12
CA GLY A 675 -27.67 7.67 -19.53
C GLY A 675 -26.97 6.32 -19.76
N PRO A 676 -27.77 5.26 -19.98
CA PRO A 676 -27.29 3.88 -19.95
C PRO A 676 -26.24 3.56 -21.01
N GLU A 677 -26.35 4.09 -22.23
CA GLU A 677 -25.40 3.82 -23.31
C GLU A 677 -23.99 4.33 -22.97
N THR A 678 -23.89 5.56 -22.46
CA THR A 678 -22.61 6.16 -22.03
C THR A 678 -22.06 5.41 -20.83
N TYR A 679 -22.92 5.01 -19.89
CA TYR A 679 -22.53 4.21 -18.74
C TYR A 679 -21.92 2.86 -19.14
N GLU A 680 -22.57 2.10 -20.01
CA GLU A 680 -22.06 0.80 -20.46
C GLU A 680 -20.70 0.90 -21.17
N LYS A 681 -20.55 1.89 -22.07
CA LYS A 681 -19.27 2.20 -22.73
C LYS A 681 -18.18 2.55 -21.70
N THR A 682 -18.54 3.31 -20.67
CA THR A 682 -17.63 3.70 -19.59
C THR A 682 -17.22 2.50 -18.74
N VAL A 683 -18.16 1.63 -18.38
CA VAL A 683 -17.86 0.38 -17.65
C VAL A 683 -16.90 -0.50 -18.45
N PHE A 684 -17.06 -0.57 -19.78
CA PHE A 684 -16.12 -1.30 -20.64
C PHE A 684 -14.70 -0.67 -20.61
N LEU A 685 -14.60 0.65 -20.72
CA LEU A 685 -13.34 1.39 -20.57
C LEU A 685 -12.69 1.10 -19.21
N VAL A 686 -13.45 1.25 -18.12
CA VAL A 686 -12.96 1.02 -16.76
C VAL A 686 -12.42 -0.39 -16.62
N LYS A 687 -13.17 -1.41 -17.06
CA LYS A 687 -12.71 -2.82 -17.02
C LYS A 687 -11.43 -3.03 -17.83
N ASN A 688 -11.29 -2.38 -18.98
CA ASN A 688 -10.08 -2.44 -19.79
C ASN A 688 -8.86 -1.83 -19.06
N VAL A 689 -9.02 -0.65 -18.45
CA VAL A 689 -7.96 0.00 -17.65
C VAL A 689 -7.58 -0.87 -16.44
N LEU A 690 -8.58 -1.34 -15.68
CA LEU A 690 -8.38 -2.18 -14.50
C LEU A 690 -7.73 -3.54 -14.83
N SER A 691 -7.97 -4.10 -16.02
CA SER A 691 -7.33 -5.35 -16.44
C SER A 691 -5.81 -5.25 -16.48
N ARG A 692 -5.27 -4.08 -16.84
CA ARG A 692 -3.81 -3.83 -16.87
C ARG A 692 -3.22 -3.79 -15.47
N HIS A 693 -3.95 -3.19 -14.52
CA HIS A 693 -3.59 -3.17 -13.11
C HIS A 693 -3.59 -4.57 -12.51
N TYR A 694 -4.60 -5.39 -12.85
CA TYR A 694 -4.65 -6.79 -12.44
C TYR A 694 -3.44 -7.58 -12.95
N VAL A 695 -3.11 -7.46 -14.24
CA VAL A 695 -1.95 -8.12 -14.84
C VAL A 695 -0.64 -7.65 -14.20
N HIS A 696 -0.49 -6.36 -13.92
CA HIS A 696 0.70 -5.83 -13.24
C HIS A 696 0.82 -6.43 -11.83
N LEU A 697 -0.25 -6.34 -11.02
CA LEU A 697 -0.25 -6.84 -9.65
C LEU A 697 0.05 -8.34 -9.60
N GLU A 698 -0.55 -9.13 -10.50
CA GLU A 698 -0.30 -10.57 -10.59
C GLU A 698 1.18 -10.88 -10.86
N ARG A 699 1.83 -10.11 -11.74
CA ARG A 699 3.22 -10.32 -12.15
C ARG A 699 4.24 -9.68 -11.19
N SER A 700 3.81 -8.71 -10.39
CA SER A 700 4.69 -8.04 -9.43
C SER A 700 5.20 -9.01 -8.38
N SER A 701 6.52 -9.00 -8.14
CA SER A 701 7.14 -9.73 -7.02
C SER A 701 6.68 -9.22 -5.66
N TRP A 702 6.16 -7.99 -5.60
CA TRP A 702 5.60 -7.38 -4.41
C TRP A 702 4.09 -7.65 -4.25
N LYS A 703 3.42 -8.20 -5.27
CA LYS A 703 1.94 -8.31 -5.30
C LYS A 703 1.26 -6.98 -4.93
N GLY A 704 1.80 -5.90 -5.49
CA GLY A 704 1.34 -4.53 -5.28
C GLY A 704 1.21 -3.76 -6.59
N LEU A 705 0.81 -2.50 -6.47
CA LEU A 705 0.82 -1.52 -7.55
C LEU A 705 1.82 -0.42 -7.20
N PRO A 706 2.68 0.02 -8.14
CA PRO A 706 3.71 1.00 -7.87
C PRO A 706 3.11 2.39 -7.59
N GLU A 707 3.94 3.27 -7.07
CA GLU A 707 3.60 4.69 -6.91
C GLU A 707 3.41 5.38 -8.26
N LEU A 708 4.37 5.17 -9.16
CA LEU A 708 4.39 5.78 -10.48
C LEU A 708 5.10 4.89 -11.51
N THR A 709 4.87 5.23 -12.76
CA THR A 709 5.62 4.74 -13.92
C THR A 709 6.22 5.92 -14.68
N ASN A 710 7.29 5.67 -15.41
CA ASN A 710 7.77 6.62 -16.40
C ASN A 710 6.81 6.64 -17.61
N GLU A 711 7.11 7.48 -18.59
CA GLU A 711 6.26 7.67 -19.77
C GLU A 711 5.80 6.34 -20.40
N ASN A 712 4.52 6.28 -20.75
CA ASN A 712 3.90 5.15 -21.42
C ASN A 712 4.04 3.82 -20.65
N GLY A 713 3.95 3.88 -19.31
CA GLY A 713 3.99 2.71 -18.44
C GLY A 713 5.38 2.07 -18.29
N GLN A 714 6.45 2.76 -18.67
CA GLN A 714 7.81 2.27 -18.47
C GLN A 714 8.14 2.12 -16.98
N TYR A 715 8.90 1.07 -16.64
CA TYR A 715 9.35 0.85 -15.27
C TYR A 715 10.21 2.02 -14.79
N CYS A 716 9.94 2.47 -13.56
CA CYS A 716 10.72 3.50 -12.89
C CYS A 716 11.45 2.89 -11.69
N PRO A 717 12.80 2.82 -11.71
CA PRO A 717 13.57 2.22 -10.60
C PRO A 717 13.54 3.03 -9.30
N PHE A 718 13.07 4.28 -9.35
CA PHE A 718 12.91 5.15 -8.18
C PHE A 718 11.48 5.17 -7.65
N SER A 719 10.53 4.51 -8.32
CA SER A 719 9.17 4.37 -7.83
C SER A 719 9.15 3.41 -6.65
N CYS A 720 8.35 3.73 -5.63
CA CYS A 720 7.93 2.72 -4.68
C CYS A 720 7.20 1.58 -5.40
N GLU A 721 7.51 0.32 -5.07
CA GLU A 721 7.06 -0.86 -5.82
C GLU A 721 5.64 -1.30 -5.45
N SER A 722 5.23 -1.01 -4.22
CA SER A 722 3.86 -1.18 -3.74
C SER A 722 3.46 0.05 -2.94
N GLN A 723 2.42 0.77 -3.38
CA GLN A 723 1.96 2.00 -2.74
C GLN A 723 0.51 1.86 -2.24
N ALA A 724 0.28 2.22 -0.98
CA ALA A 724 -1.02 2.26 -0.35
C ALA A 724 -2.10 2.97 -1.18
N TRP A 725 -1.89 4.23 -1.61
CA TRP A 725 -2.90 5.00 -2.35
C TRP A 725 -3.21 4.44 -3.75
N SER A 726 -2.23 3.84 -4.42
CA SER A 726 -2.36 3.25 -5.74
C SER A 726 -3.26 2.03 -5.66
N ILE A 727 -3.09 1.22 -4.63
CA ILE A 727 -3.94 0.06 -4.37
C ILE A 727 -5.32 0.50 -3.89
N ALA A 728 -5.37 1.45 -2.94
CA ALA A 728 -6.61 1.94 -2.32
C ALA A 728 -7.57 2.48 -3.38
N THR A 729 -7.12 3.44 -4.17
CA THR A 729 -7.97 4.16 -5.13
C THR A 729 -8.47 3.27 -6.25
N ILE A 730 -7.72 2.22 -6.63
CA ILE A 730 -8.18 1.20 -7.58
C ILE A 730 -9.23 0.27 -6.95
N LEU A 731 -9.07 -0.11 -5.68
CA LEU A 731 -10.07 -0.87 -4.94
C LEU A 731 -11.38 -0.07 -4.79
N GLU A 732 -11.28 1.24 -4.62
CA GLU A 732 -12.43 2.14 -4.57
C GLU A 732 -13.21 2.20 -5.88
N VAL A 733 -12.53 2.15 -7.04
CA VAL A 733 -13.22 2.04 -8.35
C VAL A 733 -14.04 0.75 -8.42
N LEU A 734 -13.48 -0.38 -7.97
CA LEU A 734 -14.18 -1.66 -7.96
C LEU A 734 -15.36 -1.70 -6.99
N HIS A 735 -15.30 -0.91 -5.91
CA HIS A 735 -16.39 -0.79 -4.96
C HIS A 735 -17.54 0.09 -5.48
N ASP A 736 -17.22 1.12 -6.27
CA ASP A 736 -18.22 2.03 -6.84
C ASP A 736 -18.91 1.47 -8.12
N LEU A 737 -18.30 0.45 -8.75
CA LEU A 737 -18.85 -0.35 -9.86
C LEU A 737 -19.88 -1.36 -9.37
#